data_AF-A0A914N236-F1
#
_entry.id   AF-A0A914N236-F1
#
_cell.length_a   1.000
_cell.length_b   1.000
_cell.length_c   1.000
_cell.angle_alpha   90.00
_cell.angle_beta   90.00
_cell.angle_gamma   90.00
#
_symmetry.space_group_name_H-M   'P 1'
#
loop_
_entity.id
_entity.type
_entity.pdbx_description
1 polymer ?
#
loop_
_entity_poly.entity_id
_entity_poly.type
_entity_poly.pdbx_seq_one_letter_code
_entity_poly.pdbx_strand_id
1 'polypeptide(L)'
;MRVDPQRIMARLRLEMEEAEERSGGRNRRQLLGGGSPKEETIQVTAPLFSSRLFEYGPAANDKELLLSSNGGGLDIAKRMPLSRPLLFYGQPHSAIWILSNGGIGFEQSARQYRANILPSNVRIIVPFWNRNDLRVGGKIFYREVTGGRVLDRGQSEIRYQYELEVKVHTAVLVTFDKMQPVGTDPLPDENTNTFQLALFSTSNGTFANFIYSNIGWTQGAEAGFNAGDGSNFFALPTSGTGNIMYLEDYGNTGIPGEWMFILGDERIQRCKAGIKGDTCDEACKAGEFGPDCVRCCHCAEGACHEATGECKKGECSQCWTGIACQQKQSRCSNKGSKCAQNALQMTDYNKCGEPQYRCECLAGFAGDPYTECSVILKNVDECTRQPNVCHHLAQCSNTPEQSRCSNKGSKCAQNALQMTDYNKCGEPQYRCECLAGFAGDPYTECSDVDECTRQPNVCHHLAQCSNTPGRFFCQCPEGFQGDGISECVASFLYPFDQSHLLPSNEKDGRVMEWRLSHPLRIFGRDRDTIWLTNNGLILVKGAKNVPSIGDEQHKLDGMDVQGVAPLFVPIDMTSNGKILVEETTDPRILGKAAQLINTQLGASSEQQQPRFVATHALLVTYSNVSIGMTKTTKEATNTFQALLIGGKDRQKRGESSTVTFVQFLYRDLHWEGEEAEAGIMAPDRDNSILLPGSGTEGIEQLSQLSNARCVL
;
A
#
# COMPACT_ATOMS: atom_id res chain seq x y z
N MET A 1 11.64 -1.86 -7.72
CA MET A 1 12.79 -1.89 -6.79
C MET A 1 14.06 -2.22 -7.60
N ARG A 2 14.99 -1.27 -7.78
CA ARG A 2 16.34 -1.57 -8.32
C ARG A 2 17.23 -1.94 -7.14
N VAL A 3 17.36 -3.23 -6.85
CA VAL A 3 18.21 -3.72 -5.77
C VAL A 3 19.66 -3.68 -6.24
N ASP A 4 20.53 -2.99 -5.51
CA ASP A 4 21.96 -2.92 -5.79
C ASP A 4 22.65 -4.26 -5.40
N PRO A 5 23.28 -5.00 -6.32
CA PRO A 5 23.94 -6.27 -6.01
C PRO A 5 25.11 -6.14 -5.02
N GLN A 6 25.78 -4.98 -4.95
CA GLN A 6 26.89 -4.76 -4.03
C GLN A 6 26.41 -4.62 -2.58
N ARG A 7 25.22 -4.04 -2.42
CA ARG A 7 24.48 -3.96 -1.15
C ARG A 7 24.16 -5.35 -0.58
N ILE A 8 23.72 -6.29 -1.44
CA ILE A 8 23.42 -7.68 -1.07
C ILE A 8 24.69 -8.44 -0.63
N MET A 9 25.77 -8.32 -1.40
CA MET A 9 27.03 -9.02 -1.14
C MET A 9 27.72 -8.57 0.15
N ALA A 10 27.59 -7.30 0.55
CA ALA A 10 28.15 -6.81 1.79
C ALA A 10 27.40 -7.35 3.03
N ARG A 11 26.07 -7.53 2.94
CA ARG A 11 25.25 -8.04 4.04
C ARG A 11 25.39 -9.54 4.22
N LEU A 12 25.47 -10.29 3.11
CA LEU A 12 25.81 -11.72 3.15
C LEU A 12 27.16 -11.97 3.84
N ARG A 13 28.15 -11.08 3.68
CA ARG A 13 29.44 -11.19 4.38
C ARG A 13 29.31 -11.02 5.90
N LEU A 14 28.51 -10.08 6.38
CA LEU A 14 28.28 -9.87 7.81
C LEU A 14 27.52 -11.05 8.45
N GLU A 15 26.56 -11.63 7.73
CA GLU A 15 25.82 -12.81 8.20
C GLU A 15 26.66 -14.10 8.16
N MET A 16 27.58 -14.21 7.18
CA MET A 16 28.58 -15.28 7.14
C MET A 16 29.56 -15.20 8.32
N GLU A 17 30.01 -14.00 8.70
CA GLU A 17 30.82 -13.78 9.90
C GLU A 17 30.04 -14.17 11.18
N GLU A 18 28.73 -13.90 11.24
CA GLU A 18 27.83 -14.31 12.33
C GLU A 18 27.65 -15.84 12.42
N ALA A 19 27.59 -16.53 11.27
CA ALA A 19 27.42 -17.97 11.18
C ALA A 19 28.71 -18.74 11.52
N GLU A 20 29.87 -18.23 11.09
CA GLU A 20 31.18 -18.84 11.38
C GLU A 20 31.50 -18.84 12.87
N GLU A 21 31.19 -17.76 13.61
CA GLU A 21 31.43 -17.70 15.06
C GLU A 21 30.49 -18.59 15.88
N ARG A 22 29.26 -18.85 15.42
CA ARG A 22 28.35 -19.81 16.06
C ARG A 22 28.85 -21.26 15.95
N SER A 23 29.71 -21.56 14.99
CA SER A 23 30.28 -22.90 14.76
C SER A 23 31.68 -23.10 15.39
N GLY A 24 32.31 -22.05 15.91
CA GLY A 24 33.74 -22.00 16.22
C GLY A 24 34.19 -22.50 17.59
N GLY A 25 33.80 -23.72 18.00
CA GLY A 25 34.43 -24.44 19.11
C GLY A 25 35.53 -25.40 18.61
N ARG A 26 36.81 -25.02 18.80
CA ARG A 26 38.06 -25.81 18.60
C ARG A 26 38.50 -26.10 17.14
N ASN A 27 39.40 -25.27 16.62
CA ASN A 27 40.82 -25.64 16.36
C ASN A 27 41.50 -24.55 15.53
N ARG A 28 42.27 -23.69 16.21
CA ARG A 28 43.23 -22.79 15.58
C ARG A 28 44.55 -23.55 15.40
N ARG A 29 44.86 -24.04 14.19
CA ARG A 29 46.23 -24.11 13.61
C ARG A 29 46.29 -24.84 12.25
N GLN A 30 47.10 -24.24 11.37
CA GLN A 30 47.73 -24.76 10.14
C GLN A 30 46.82 -24.97 8.92
N LEU A 31 47.00 -24.10 7.91
CA LEU A 31 47.77 -24.44 6.71
C LEU A 31 48.04 -23.17 5.86
N LEU A 32 49.32 -22.87 5.66
CA LEU A 32 49.81 -22.06 4.55
C LEU A 32 49.76 -22.92 3.29
N GLY A 33 49.23 -22.41 2.18
CA GLY A 33 49.34 -23.06 0.87
C GLY A 33 48.41 -22.45 -0.17
N GLY A 34 48.97 -21.81 -1.19
CA GLY A 34 48.24 -21.15 -2.26
C GLY A 34 47.38 -22.10 -3.11
N GLY A 35 46.21 -21.61 -3.50
CA GLY A 35 45.32 -22.21 -4.49
C GLY A 35 44.26 -21.17 -4.88
N SER A 36 44.04 -20.99 -6.19
CA SER A 36 43.06 -20.08 -6.79
C SER A 36 41.63 -20.26 -6.25
N PRO A 37 40.79 -19.22 -6.21
CA PRO A 37 39.45 -19.33 -5.65
C PRO A 37 38.59 -20.24 -6.54
N LYS A 38 38.03 -21.30 -5.95
CA LYS A 38 36.92 -22.05 -6.52
C LYS A 38 35.63 -21.31 -6.19
N GLU A 39 34.81 -21.03 -7.20
CA GLU A 39 33.41 -20.66 -7.02
C GLU A 39 32.66 -21.86 -6.43
N GLU A 40 32.29 -21.78 -5.16
CA GLU A 40 31.25 -22.63 -4.59
C GLU A 40 29.94 -21.85 -4.59
N THR A 41 28.98 -22.33 -5.38
CA THR A 41 27.60 -21.82 -5.43
C THR A 41 26.85 -22.28 -4.19
N ILE A 42 26.67 -21.37 -3.23
CA ILE A 42 25.83 -21.59 -2.05
C ILE A 42 24.37 -21.35 -2.44
N GLN A 43 23.51 -22.38 -2.34
CA GLN A 43 22.06 -22.21 -2.40
C GLN A 43 21.55 -21.71 -1.04
N VAL A 44 20.98 -20.51 -0.99
CA VAL A 44 20.40 -19.92 0.24
C VAL A 44 18.89 -20.05 0.19
N THR A 45 18.31 -20.81 1.12
CA THR A 45 16.87 -21.04 1.31
C THR A 45 16.33 -20.35 2.58
N ALA A 46 16.39 -19.01 2.65
CA ALA A 46 15.70 -18.21 3.66
C ALA A 46 15.24 -16.86 3.04
N PRO A 47 14.12 -16.27 3.48
CA PRO A 47 13.71 -14.95 3.01
C PRO A 47 14.68 -13.91 3.57
N LEU A 48 15.59 -13.43 2.71
CA LEU A 48 16.76 -12.63 3.07
C LEU A 48 16.48 -11.20 3.57
N PHE A 49 15.22 -10.74 3.66
CA PHE A 49 14.94 -9.32 3.88
C PHE A 49 13.65 -9.04 4.70
N SER A 50 13.54 -9.55 5.93
CA SER A 50 12.59 -9.04 6.90
C SER A 50 13.28 -8.16 7.94
N SER A 51 12.66 -7.05 8.35
CA SER A 51 13.20 -6.20 9.40
C SER A 51 13.26 -6.99 10.71
N ARG A 52 14.41 -6.94 11.39
CA ARG A 52 14.64 -7.65 12.66
C ARG A 52 14.79 -6.65 13.79
N LEU A 53 13.86 -6.71 14.74
CA LEU A 53 13.93 -5.98 16.00
C LEU A 53 15.29 -6.25 16.68
N PHE A 54 15.86 -5.24 17.32
CA PHE A 54 16.96 -5.44 18.26
C PHE A 54 16.47 -6.30 19.42
N GLU A 55 17.33 -7.18 19.94
CA GLU A 55 17.04 -7.97 21.13
C GLU A 55 16.48 -7.07 22.25
N TYR A 56 15.34 -7.49 22.82
CA TYR A 56 14.60 -6.72 23.80
C TYR A 56 14.00 -7.59 24.90
N GLY A 57 13.45 -6.94 25.91
CA GLY A 57 12.79 -7.58 27.04
C GLY A 57 13.72 -7.93 28.19
N PRO A 58 13.23 -8.69 29.19
CA PRO A 58 13.98 -8.95 30.42
C PRO A 58 15.31 -9.67 30.19
N ALA A 59 15.37 -10.57 29.19
CA ALA A 59 16.59 -11.29 28.83
C ALA A 59 17.68 -10.37 28.25
N ALA A 60 17.29 -9.24 27.66
CA ALA A 60 18.19 -8.21 27.15
C ALA A 60 18.56 -7.16 28.23
N ASN A 61 18.15 -7.36 29.49
CA ASN A 61 18.25 -6.40 30.59
C ASN A 61 17.49 -5.09 30.35
N ASP A 62 16.38 -5.13 29.62
CA ASP A 62 15.52 -3.97 29.43
C ASP A 62 14.71 -3.66 30.68
N LYS A 63 14.40 -2.38 30.88
CA LYS A 63 13.44 -1.94 31.89
C LYS A 63 12.04 -1.99 31.29
N GLU A 64 11.08 -2.45 32.08
CA GLU A 64 9.66 -2.43 31.69
C GLU A 64 8.97 -1.16 32.20
N LEU A 65 8.09 -0.58 31.40
CA LEU A 65 7.21 0.51 31.81
C LEU A 65 6.04 -0.05 32.63
N LEU A 66 6.16 0.02 33.95
CA LEU A 66 5.14 -0.52 34.85
C LEU A 66 3.94 0.41 35.04
N LEU A 67 2.76 -0.19 35.19
CA LEU A 67 1.54 0.48 35.64
C LEU A 67 1.73 1.06 37.06
N SER A 68 1.27 2.28 37.29
CA SER A 68 1.31 2.89 38.62
C SER A 68 0.40 2.14 39.58
N SER A 69 0.90 1.84 40.79
CA SER A 69 0.24 1.05 41.83
C SER A 69 -1.11 1.58 42.33
N ASN A 70 -1.45 2.84 41.98
CA ASN A 70 -2.66 3.54 42.44
C ASN A 70 -3.78 3.57 41.37
N GLY A 71 -3.85 2.57 40.47
CA GLY A 71 -4.86 2.53 39.41
C GLY A 71 -4.56 3.55 38.30
N GLY A 72 -3.38 3.43 37.68
CA GLY A 72 -2.91 4.35 36.64
C GLY A 72 -3.89 4.51 35.48
N GLY A 73 -4.14 5.76 35.08
CA GLY A 73 -4.89 6.10 33.87
C GLY A 73 -4.20 5.58 32.60
N LEU A 74 -4.91 5.65 31.47
CA LEU A 74 -4.46 5.17 30.15
C LEU A 74 -3.13 5.81 29.68
N ASP A 75 -2.95 7.10 29.99
CA ASP A 75 -1.78 7.88 29.58
C ASP A 75 -0.66 7.78 30.62
N ILE A 76 0.27 6.85 30.39
CA ILE A 76 1.42 6.59 31.27
C ILE A 76 2.68 7.13 30.62
N ALA A 77 3.49 7.83 31.40
CA ALA A 77 4.74 8.41 30.92
C ALA A 77 5.88 8.17 31.91
N LYS A 78 7.03 7.72 31.41
CA LYS A 78 8.25 7.57 32.20
C LYS A 78 9.35 8.49 31.70
N ARG A 79 9.84 9.35 32.59
CA ARG A 79 11.04 10.14 32.33
C ARG A 79 12.28 9.26 32.41
N MET A 80 13.10 9.32 31.37
CA MET A 80 14.38 8.65 31.28
C MET A 80 15.47 9.70 31.07
N PRO A 81 16.40 9.89 32.03
CA PRO A 81 17.58 10.71 31.81
C PRO A 81 18.53 9.99 30.85
N LEU A 82 19.23 10.75 30.01
CA LEU A 82 20.15 10.23 29.01
C LEU A 82 21.59 10.49 29.45
N SER A 83 22.49 9.54 29.17
CA SER A 83 23.91 9.70 29.45
C SER A 83 24.56 10.77 28.56
N ARG A 84 24.01 10.99 27.36
CA ARG A 84 24.39 12.06 26.44
C ARG A 84 23.15 12.76 25.88
N PRO A 85 23.20 14.08 25.63
CA PRO A 85 22.08 14.78 25.02
C PRO A 85 21.77 14.25 23.61
N LEU A 86 20.49 14.04 23.31
CA LEU A 86 20.01 13.81 21.95
C LEU A 86 19.68 15.16 21.29
N LEU A 87 20.02 15.31 20.02
CA LEU A 87 19.67 16.48 19.23
C LEU A 87 18.37 16.20 18.47
N PHE A 88 17.38 17.08 18.61
CA PHE A 88 16.12 16.99 17.88
C PHE A 88 15.67 18.39 17.44
N TYR A 89 15.57 18.63 16.13
CA TYR A 89 15.35 19.96 15.54
C TYR A 89 16.31 21.00 16.13
N GLY A 90 17.61 20.67 16.15
CA GLY A 90 18.69 21.55 16.58
C GLY A 90 18.76 21.80 18.09
N GLN A 91 17.84 21.21 18.87
CA GLN A 91 17.79 21.41 20.32
C GLN A 91 18.35 20.19 21.07
N PRO A 92 19.27 20.37 22.03
CA PRO A 92 19.79 19.30 22.86
C PRO A 92 18.83 18.95 23.99
N HIS A 93 18.53 17.66 24.15
CA HIS A 93 17.68 17.13 25.20
C HIS A 93 18.42 16.09 26.04
N SER A 94 18.53 16.34 27.34
CA SER A 94 19.21 15.45 28.31
C SER A 94 18.29 14.40 28.93
N ALA A 95 16.99 14.43 28.61
CA ALA A 95 16.01 13.46 29.06
C ALA A 95 14.87 13.36 28.04
N ILE A 96 14.24 12.19 27.99
CA ILE A 96 13.05 11.91 27.19
C ILE A 96 11.94 11.34 28.06
N TRP A 97 10.72 11.39 27.56
CA TRP A 97 9.54 10.76 28.13
C TRP A 97 9.10 9.62 27.22
N ILE A 98 9.12 8.40 27.73
CA ILE A 98 8.55 7.23 27.06
C ILE A 98 7.07 7.18 27.41
N LEU A 99 6.21 7.18 26.39
CA LEU A 99 4.76 7.30 26.53
C LEU A 99 4.09 5.98 26.18
N SER A 100 3.05 5.57 26.94
CA SER A 100 2.27 4.35 26.66
C SER A 100 1.62 4.37 25.28
N ASN A 101 1.35 5.57 24.75
CA ASN A 101 0.68 5.79 23.47
C ASN A 101 1.58 5.61 22.23
N GLY A 102 2.78 5.03 22.37
CA GLY A 102 3.65 4.75 21.23
C GLY A 102 4.50 5.94 20.77
N GLY A 103 4.77 6.91 21.66
CA GLY A 103 5.54 8.11 21.36
C GLY A 103 6.65 8.41 22.39
N ILE A 104 7.63 9.22 21.97
CA ILE A 104 8.71 9.76 22.79
C ILE A 104 8.58 11.28 22.85
N GLY A 105 8.21 11.79 24.02
CA GLY A 105 8.07 13.22 24.28
C GLY A 105 9.35 13.86 24.81
N PHE A 106 9.56 15.14 24.50
CA PHE A 106 10.69 15.92 25.03
C PHE A 106 10.30 16.89 26.14
N GLU A 107 9.00 16.99 26.43
CA GLU A 107 8.40 17.95 27.35
C GLU A 107 7.20 17.37 28.11
N GLN A 108 6.75 18.05 29.16
CA GLN A 108 5.67 17.55 30.01
C GLN A 108 4.29 17.57 29.31
N SER A 109 4.06 18.49 28.38
CA SER A 109 2.83 18.61 27.59
C SER A 109 2.56 17.38 26.71
N ALA A 110 3.61 16.63 26.33
CA ALA A 110 3.51 15.42 25.52
C ALA A 110 2.92 14.21 26.25
N ARG A 111 2.70 14.30 27.57
CA ARG A 111 2.31 13.16 28.40
C ARG A 111 0.86 12.69 28.23
N GLN A 112 0.01 13.47 27.58
CA GLN A 112 -1.42 13.16 27.41
C GLN A 112 -1.72 12.81 25.95
N TYR A 113 -2.59 11.83 25.73
CA TYR A 113 -3.04 11.50 24.38
C TYR A 113 -3.83 12.65 23.75
N ARG A 114 -3.52 12.95 22.49
CA ARG A 114 -4.29 13.87 21.64
C ARG A 114 -4.33 13.30 20.22
N ALA A 115 -5.50 13.34 19.59
CA ALA A 115 -5.62 13.07 18.15
C ALA A 115 -5.12 14.27 17.35
N ASN A 116 -4.69 14.05 16.10
CA ASN A 116 -4.06 15.04 15.22
C ASN A 116 -2.79 15.60 15.87
N ILE A 117 -1.89 14.71 16.30
CA ILE A 117 -0.61 15.11 16.91
C ILE A 117 0.34 15.70 15.86
N LEU A 118 0.11 15.41 14.57
CA LEU A 118 0.82 15.94 13.42
C LEU A 118 -0.13 16.73 12.49
N PRO A 119 0.03 18.07 12.32
CA PRO A 119 0.89 18.98 13.08
C PRO A 119 0.31 19.36 14.46
N SER A 120 1.18 19.62 15.44
CA SER A 120 0.78 20.23 16.72
C SER A 120 1.89 21.09 17.34
N ASN A 121 1.65 21.69 18.50
CA ASN A 121 2.65 22.45 19.27
C ASN A 121 3.40 21.57 20.29
N VAL A 122 3.37 20.25 20.13
CA VAL A 122 4.02 19.31 21.04
C VAL A 122 5.27 18.72 20.40
N ARG A 123 6.42 18.85 21.07
CA ARG A 123 7.69 18.28 20.61
C ARG A 123 7.75 16.78 20.91
N ILE A 124 7.62 15.96 19.86
CA ILE A 124 7.45 14.52 20.01
C ILE A 124 7.98 13.74 18.78
N ILE A 125 8.52 12.56 19.04
CA ILE A 125 8.77 11.51 18.03
C ILE A 125 7.68 10.46 18.21
N VAL A 126 6.96 10.13 17.16
CA VAL A 126 5.86 9.16 17.21
C VAL A 126 6.09 8.05 16.20
N PRO A 127 6.76 6.94 16.58
CA PRO A 127 6.85 5.77 15.71
C PRO A 127 5.46 5.21 15.37
N PHE A 128 4.57 5.16 16.36
CA PHE A 128 3.17 4.77 16.13
C PHE A 128 2.28 5.31 17.25
N TRP A 129 1.75 6.52 17.06
CA TRP A 129 0.92 7.21 18.04
C TRP A 129 -0.50 6.67 18.04
N ASN A 130 -0.90 6.01 19.12
CA ASN A 130 -2.26 5.52 19.28
C ASN A 130 -2.67 5.42 20.76
N ARG A 131 -3.97 5.26 21.03
CA ARG A 131 -4.47 4.97 22.37
C ARG A 131 -4.28 3.50 22.70
N ASN A 132 -3.27 3.22 23.51
CA ASN A 132 -2.97 1.86 23.96
C ASN A 132 -3.46 1.60 25.39
N ASP A 133 -3.91 0.37 25.67
CA ASP A 133 -4.30 -0.06 27.03
C ASP A 133 -3.38 -1.16 27.59
N LEU A 134 -2.35 -0.74 28.32
CA LEU A 134 -1.41 -1.64 28.99
C LEU A 134 -2.03 -2.52 30.09
N ARG A 135 -3.29 -2.28 30.48
CA ARG A 135 -4.00 -3.10 31.47
C ARG A 135 -4.60 -4.35 30.83
N VAL A 136 -4.91 -4.28 29.53
CA VAL A 136 -5.51 -5.35 28.73
C VAL A 136 -4.41 -6.26 28.16
N GLY A 137 -3.26 -5.68 27.84
CA GLY A 137 -2.07 -6.42 27.39
C GLY A 137 -1.05 -5.50 26.76
N GLY A 138 0.04 -6.11 26.29
CA GLY A 138 1.18 -5.40 25.72
C GLY A 138 2.14 -4.85 26.78
N LYS A 139 3.39 -4.67 26.37
CA LYS A 139 4.49 -4.26 27.24
C LYS A 139 5.37 -3.24 26.53
N ILE A 140 5.96 -2.34 27.31
CA ILE A 140 6.93 -1.39 26.79
C ILE A 140 8.26 -1.61 27.49
N PHE A 141 9.26 -1.99 26.70
CA PHE A 141 10.61 -2.24 27.14
C PHE A 141 11.53 -1.10 26.68
N TYR A 142 12.45 -0.68 27.53
CA TYR A 142 13.40 0.36 27.17
C TYR A 142 14.76 0.21 27.84
N ARG A 143 15.81 0.62 27.14
CA ARG A 143 17.17 0.73 27.66
C ARG A 143 17.98 1.79 26.92
N GLU A 144 18.97 2.33 27.62
CA GLU A 144 20.08 3.05 26.99
C GLU A 144 21.27 2.11 26.89
N VAL A 145 21.85 2.01 25.71
CA VAL A 145 23.02 1.20 25.40
C VAL A 145 24.19 2.14 25.13
N THR A 146 25.33 1.87 25.78
CA THR A 146 26.56 2.69 25.68
C THR A 146 27.74 1.92 25.08
N GLY A 147 27.53 0.68 24.65
CA GLY A 147 28.56 -0.16 24.02
C GLY A 147 28.02 -1.49 23.50
N GLY A 148 28.84 -2.19 22.72
CA GLY A 148 28.56 -3.51 22.18
C GLY A 148 27.83 -3.49 20.84
N ARG A 149 27.36 -4.68 20.42
CA ARG A 149 26.86 -4.97 19.06
C ARG A 149 25.74 -4.06 18.57
N VAL A 150 24.91 -3.52 19.47
CA VAL A 150 23.83 -2.58 19.11
C VAL A 150 24.40 -1.29 18.50
N LEU A 151 25.51 -0.77 19.05
CA LEU A 151 26.14 0.43 18.53
C LEU A 151 26.84 0.14 17.19
N ASP A 152 27.49 -1.02 17.07
CA ASP A 152 28.17 -1.45 15.84
C ASP A 152 27.17 -1.65 14.69
N ARG A 153 26.02 -2.26 14.98
CA ARG A 153 24.90 -2.37 14.02
C ARG A 153 24.38 -1.00 13.63
N GLY A 154 24.05 -0.13 14.60
CA GLY A 154 23.58 1.23 14.32
C GLY A 154 24.55 2.02 13.45
N GLN A 155 25.86 1.91 13.73
CA GLN A 155 26.91 2.56 12.94
C GLN A 155 26.96 2.03 11.50
N SER A 156 26.82 0.72 11.33
CA SER A 156 26.84 0.07 10.01
C SER A 156 25.61 0.45 9.18
N GLU A 157 24.42 0.46 9.78
CA GLU A 157 23.18 0.85 9.10
C GLU A 157 23.22 2.33 8.68
N ILE A 158 23.70 3.24 9.55
CA ILE A 158 23.86 4.66 9.19
C ILE A 158 24.84 4.84 8.04
N ARG A 159 25.98 4.15 8.07
CA ARG A 159 26.98 4.20 7.00
C ARG A 159 26.39 3.75 5.68
N TYR A 160 25.61 2.69 5.70
CA TYR A 160 25.04 2.10 4.49
C TYR A 160 23.84 2.88 3.93
N GLN A 161 23.04 3.49 4.81
CA GLN A 161 21.89 4.27 4.40
C GLN A 161 22.29 5.65 3.86
N TYR A 162 23.27 6.29 4.51
CA TYR A 162 23.63 7.68 4.22
C TYR A 162 25.02 7.89 3.62
N GLU A 163 25.82 6.82 3.48
CA GLU A 163 27.24 6.92 3.09
C GLU A 163 28.06 7.79 4.06
N LEU A 164 27.65 7.81 5.34
CA LEU A 164 28.28 8.61 6.39
C LEU A 164 29.08 7.73 7.34
N GLU A 165 30.37 8.01 7.48
CA GLU A 165 31.17 7.41 8.55
C GLU A 165 30.94 8.19 9.85
N VAL A 166 30.20 7.56 10.77
CA VAL A 166 29.90 8.12 12.09
C VAL A 166 30.43 7.21 13.19
N LYS A 167 30.65 7.78 14.38
CA LYS A 167 30.85 7.00 15.61
C LYS A 167 29.59 7.13 16.47
N VAL A 168 28.91 6.01 16.68
CA VAL A 168 27.75 5.96 17.58
C VAL A 168 28.24 5.87 19.02
N HIS A 169 27.82 6.81 19.86
CA HIS A 169 28.21 6.85 21.28
C HIS A 169 27.19 6.18 22.18
N THR A 170 25.90 6.37 21.88
CA THR A 170 24.80 5.79 22.65
C THR A 170 23.65 5.43 21.74
N ALA A 171 22.86 4.43 22.14
CA ALA A 171 21.60 4.06 21.51
C ALA A 171 20.50 3.96 22.56
N VAL A 172 19.35 4.59 22.33
CA VAL A 172 18.15 4.36 23.13
C VAL A 172 17.25 3.42 22.36
N LEU A 173 16.93 2.28 22.95
CA LEU A 173 15.97 1.32 22.40
C LEU A 173 14.67 1.41 23.20
N VAL A 174 13.55 1.52 22.50
CA VAL A 174 12.20 1.46 23.07
C VAL A 174 11.36 0.52 22.23
N THR A 175 10.90 -0.57 22.81
CA THR A 175 10.09 -1.59 22.14
C THR A 175 8.67 -1.55 22.70
N PHE A 176 7.71 -1.44 21.80
CA PHE A 176 6.28 -1.54 22.08
C PHE A 176 5.86 -2.93 21.61
N ASP A 177 5.70 -3.84 22.55
CA ASP A 177 5.49 -5.27 22.31
C ASP A 177 4.02 -5.60 22.52
N LYS A 178 3.36 -6.12 21.48
CA LYS A 178 1.97 -6.60 21.50
C LYS A 178 0.96 -5.60 22.06
N MET A 179 1.05 -4.35 21.61
CA MET A 179 0.21 -3.25 22.08
C MET A 179 -1.26 -3.48 21.73
N GLN A 180 -2.13 -3.23 22.72
CA GLN A 180 -3.58 -3.45 22.66
C GLN A 180 -4.36 -2.14 22.54
N PRO A 181 -5.48 -2.09 21.79
CA PRO A 181 -6.32 -0.90 21.70
C PRO A 181 -7.09 -0.62 22.99
N VAL A 182 -7.50 0.63 23.18
CA VAL A 182 -8.43 1.00 24.26
C VAL A 182 -9.86 0.56 23.93
N GLY A 183 -10.55 -0.02 24.91
CA GLY A 183 -11.99 -0.30 24.84
C GLY A 183 -12.36 -1.58 24.10
N THR A 184 -11.39 -2.44 23.82
CA THR A 184 -11.59 -3.77 23.25
C THR A 184 -11.16 -4.85 24.25
N ASP A 185 -11.69 -6.05 24.09
CA ASP A 185 -11.12 -7.24 24.72
C ASP A 185 -9.69 -7.48 24.20
N PRO A 186 -8.83 -8.21 24.95
CA PRO A 186 -7.47 -8.52 24.49
C PRO A 186 -7.49 -9.19 23.12
N LEU A 187 -6.79 -8.59 22.15
CA LEU A 187 -6.66 -9.14 20.82
C LEU A 187 -5.62 -10.29 20.81
N PRO A 188 -5.79 -11.29 19.93
CA PRO A 188 -4.75 -12.28 19.63
C PRO A 188 -3.44 -11.62 19.20
N ASP A 189 -2.31 -12.28 19.47
CA ASP A 189 -0.96 -11.73 19.25
C ASP A 189 -0.74 -11.20 17.82
N GLU A 190 -1.23 -11.91 16.81
CA GLU A 190 -1.16 -11.54 15.38
C GLU A 190 -1.91 -10.24 15.04
N ASN A 191 -2.90 -9.87 15.85
CA ASN A 191 -3.68 -8.65 15.68
C ASN A 191 -3.21 -7.52 16.61
N THR A 192 -2.07 -7.69 17.29
CA THR A 192 -1.48 -6.66 18.15
C THR A 192 -0.43 -5.84 17.41
N ASN A 193 -0.07 -4.67 17.94
CA ASN A 193 1.00 -3.87 17.33
C ASN A 193 2.33 -4.12 18.03
N THR A 194 3.33 -4.57 17.28
CA THR A 194 4.71 -4.75 17.75
C THR A 194 5.68 -3.94 16.89
N PHE A 195 6.33 -2.95 17.51
CA PHE A 195 7.26 -2.05 16.84
C PHE A 195 8.34 -1.54 17.79
N GLN A 196 9.46 -1.08 17.25
CA GLN A 196 10.60 -0.62 18.02
C GLN A 196 11.19 0.66 17.45
N LEU A 197 11.64 1.52 18.36
CA LEU A 197 12.39 2.73 18.09
C LEU A 197 13.82 2.56 18.58
N ALA A 198 14.79 2.81 17.71
CA ALA A 198 16.18 3.00 18.08
C ALA A 198 16.63 4.44 17.79
N LEU A 199 17.11 5.16 18.80
CA LEU A 199 17.70 6.50 18.67
C LEU A 199 19.21 6.42 18.86
N PHE A 200 19.99 6.67 17.81
CA PHE A 200 21.44 6.65 17.83
C PHE A 200 22.00 8.06 17.99
N SER A 201 22.75 8.30 19.06
CA SER A 201 23.48 9.56 19.26
C SER A 201 24.90 9.42 18.73
N THR A 202 25.30 10.35 17.86
CA THR A 202 26.65 10.40 17.26
C THR A 202 27.30 11.76 17.53
N SER A 203 28.56 11.93 17.11
CA SER A 203 29.23 13.25 17.18
C SER A 203 28.56 14.32 16.30
N ASN A 204 27.87 13.90 15.24
CA ASN A 204 27.42 14.79 14.15
C ASN A 204 25.90 14.85 14.00
N GLY A 205 25.15 14.34 14.99
CA GLY A 205 23.69 14.34 14.95
C GLY A 205 23.07 13.12 15.61
N THR A 206 21.74 13.07 15.56
CA THR A 206 20.93 11.96 16.06
C THR A 206 20.21 11.29 14.90
N PHE A 207 20.16 9.96 14.93
CA PHE A 207 19.47 9.16 13.93
C PHE A 207 18.35 8.38 14.60
N ALA A 208 17.20 8.30 13.96
CA ALA A 208 16.08 7.48 14.41
C ALA A 208 15.87 6.31 13.46
N ASN A 209 15.68 5.11 14.00
CA ASN A 209 15.28 3.93 13.25
C ASN A 209 13.95 3.42 13.82
N PHE A 210 12.90 3.38 13.00
CA PHE A 210 11.62 2.78 13.33
C PHE A 210 11.56 1.41 12.66
N ILE A 211 11.26 0.38 13.45
CA ILE A 211 11.18 -0.99 13.00
C ILE A 211 9.78 -1.50 13.33
N TYR A 212 8.98 -1.78 12.33
CA TYR A 212 7.64 -2.33 12.45
C TYR A 212 7.71 -3.83 12.17
N SER A 213 7.33 -4.63 13.16
CA SER A 213 7.33 -6.09 13.04
C SER A 213 5.93 -6.66 12.81
N ASN A 214 4.90 -6.01 13.34
CA ASN A 214 3.50 -6.38 13.16
C ASN A 214 2.60 -5.19 13.48
N ILE A 215 1.66 -4.84 12.62
CA ILE A 215 0.67 -3.77 12.81
C ILE A 215 -0.74 -4.31 12.54
N GLY A 216 -1.30 -4.99 13.54
CA GLY A 216 -2.64 -5.59 13.47
C GLY A 216 -3.81 -4.61 13.60
N TRP A 217 -3.60 -3.38 14.08
CA TRP A 217 -4.69 -2.40 14.21
C TRP A 217 -4.23 -0.94 14.11
N THR A 218 -5.09 -0.07 13.57
CA THR A 218 -4.68 1.31 13.21
C THR A 218 -5.47 2.43 13.89
N GLN A 219 -6.78 2.34 14.13
CA GLN A 219 -7.61 3.32 14.88
C GLN A 219 -7.22 4.82 14.75
N GLY A 220 -6.86 5.29 13.54
CA GLY A 220 -6.43 6.69 13.33
C GLY A 220 -5.04 7.01 13.88
N ALA A 221 -4.15 6.01 13.92
CA ALA A 221 -2.77 6.15 14.33
C ALA A 221 -2.01 7.13 13.45
N GLU A 222 -1.04 7.80 14.05
CA GLU A 222 -0.15 8.74 13.38
C GLU A 222 1.30 8.32 13.59
N ALA A 223 2.14 8.46 12.57
CA ALA A 223 3.56 8.17 12.64
C ALA A 223 4.37 9.33 12.06
N GLY A 224 5.45 9.73 12.73
CA GLY A 224 6.21 10.91 12.34
C GLY A 224 6.94 11.62 13.47
N PHE A 225 7.19 12.90 13.23
CA PHE A 225 7.99 13.79 14.07
C PHE A 225 7.36 15.16 14.12
N ASN A 226 7.43 15.81 15.26
CA ASN A 226 6.96 17.18 15.40
C ASN A 226 7.95 18.02 16.21
N ALA A 227 8.32 19.19 15.67
CA ALA A 227 9.25 20.11 16.33
C ALA A 227 8.60 20.83 17.52
N GLY A 228 7.26 20.89 17.57
CA GLY A 228 6.52 21.58 18.62
C GLY A 228 6.42 23.10 18.45
N ASP A 229 6.74 23.63 17.27
CA ASP A 229 6.54 25.04 16.92
C ASP A 229 5.25 25.30 16.11
N GLY A 230 4.45 24.26 15.86
CA GLY A 230 3.17 24.32 15.13
C GLY A 230 3.30 24.35 13.61
N SER A 231 4.52 24.37 13.08
CA SER A 231 4.78 24.51 11.63
C SER A 231 5.70 23.43 11.08
N ASN A 232 6.73 23.05 11.83
CA ASN A 232 7.72 22.05 11.42
C ASN A 232 7.33 20.68 11.96
N PHE A 233 6.84 19.84 11.06
CA PHE A 233 6.53 18.44 11.33
C PHE A 233 6.87 17.58 10.12
N PHE A 234 6.99 16.28 10.35
CA PHE A 234 7.16 15.29 9.31
C PHE A 234 6.22 14.13 9.61
N ALA A 235 5.28 13.83 8.72
CA ALA A 235 4.44 12.65 8.80
C ALA A 235 5.00 11.55 7.90
N LEU A 236 5.05 10.32 8.41
CA LEU A 236 5.36 9.15 7.58
C LEU A 236 4.24 8.95 6.54
N PRO A 237 4.52 8.24 5.43
CA PRO A 237 3.52 7.92 4.44
C PRO A 237 2.30 7.24 5.10
N THR A 238 1.09 7.55 4.63
CA THR A 238 -0.17 7.00 5.16
C THR A 238 -0.49 7.28 6.64
N SER A 239 0.34 8.06 7.34
CA SER A 239 0.08 8.51 8.71
C SER A 239 -1.28 9.22 8.83
N GLY A 240 -2.06 8.89 9.87
CA GLY A 240 -3.40 9.43 10.09
C GLY A 240 -4.49 8.75 9.25
N THR A 241 -4.15 7.70 8.49
CA THR A 241 -5.09 6.92 7.68
C THR A 241 -5.09 5.45 8.09
N GLY A 242 -6.08 4.67 7.66
CA GLY A 242 -6.12 3.21 7.88
C GLY A 242 -4.95 2.45 7.23
N ASN A 243 -4.33 3.05 6.21
CA ASN A 243 -3.22 2.47 5.45
C ASN A 243 -1.87 2.53 6.19
N ILE A 244 -1.82 3.13 7.39
CA ILE A 244 -0.62 3.18 8.23
C ILE A 244 -0.11 1.78 8.63
N MET A 245 -0.95 0.74 8.51
CA MET A 245 -0.51 -0.66 8.67
C MET A 245 0.60 -1.05 7.69
N TYR A 246 0.59 -0.51 6.46
CA TYR A 246 1.59 -0.83 5.45
C TYR A 246 3.00 -0.29 5.76
N LEU A 247 3.18 0.46 6.84
CA LEU A 247 4.52 0.83 7.31
C LEU A 247 5.39 -0.39 7.64
N GLU A 248 4.80 -1.57 7.83
CA GLU A 248 5.51 -2.85 7.97
C GLU A 248 5.96 -3.48 6.64
N ASP A 249 5.33 -3.11 5.52
CA ASP A 249 5.53 -3.75 4.20
C ASP A 249 6.55 -3.02 3.32
N TYR A 250 6.85 -1.75 3.62
CA TYR A 250 7.87 -0.98 2.92
C TYR A 250 8.66 -0.10 3.88
N GLY A 251 9.78 0.44 3.40
CA GLY A 251 10.71 1.23 4.19
C GLY A 251 11.72 1.96 3.31
N ASN A 252 12.31 3.02 3.85
CA ASN A 252 13.28 3.83 3.11
C ASN A 252 14.72 3.30 3.16
N THR A 253 14.93 2.22 3.92
CA THR A 253 16.21 1.49 4.00
C THR A 253 16.37 0.45 2.89
N GLY A 254 15.26 0.10 2.22
CA GLY A 254 15.17 -1.05 1.32
C GLY A 254 14.80 -2.36 2.03
N ILE A 255 14.53 -2.31 3.34
CA ILE A 255 13.99 -3.44 4.12
C ILE A 255 12.53 -3.11 4.49
N PRO A 256 11.58 -4.00 4.15
CA PRO A 256 10.19 -3.89 4.61
C PRO A 256 10.10 -3.69 6.12
N GLY A 257 9.39 -2.64 6.54
CA GLY A 257 9.17 -2.36 7.96
C GLY A 257 10.28 -1.57 8.63
N GLU A 258 11.38 -1.24 7.95
CA GLU A 258 12.50 -0.50 8.54
C GLU A 258 12.67 0.89 7.93
N TRP A 259 12.58 1.91 8.80
CA TRP A 259 12.58 3.32 8.44
C TRP A 259 13.66 4.08 9.21
N MET A 260 14.63 4.65 8.50
CA MET A 260 15.72 5.39 9.11
C MET A 260 15.68 6.88 8.75
N PHE A 261 15.95 7.73 9.73
CA PHE A 261 15.87 9.18 9.61
C PHE A 261 17.07 9.87 10.28
N ILE A 262 17.56 10.94 9.67
CA ILE A 262 18.43 11.91 10.34
C ILE A 262 17.56 12.97 11.01
N LEU A 263 17.70 13.13 12.31
CA LEU A 263 17.05 14.20 13.07
C LEU A 263 17.88 15.48 12.92
N GLY A 264 17.77 16.11 11.75
CA GLY A 264 18.52 17.32 11.41
C GLY A 264 18.10 18.54 12.23
N ASP A 265 18.86 19.62 12.10
CA ASP A 265 18.65 20.83 12.89
C ASP A 265 17.36 21.58 12.51
N GLU A 266 17.05 21.64 11.22
CA GLU A 266 15.87 22.35 10.70
C GLU A 266 14.74 21.40 10.26
N ARG A 267 15.09 20.16 9.89
CA ARG A 267 14.15 19.19 9.33
C ARG A 267 14.61 17.75 9.52
N ILE A 268 13.66 16.83 9.41
CA ILE A 268 13.94 15.40 9.27
C ILE A 268 14.44 15.12 7.85
N GLN A 269 15.54 14.37 7.73
CA GLN A 269 16.07 13.93 6.44
C GLN A 269 15.86 12.42 6.30
N ARG A 270 15.35 11.97 5.15
CA ARG A 270 15.05 10.55 4.91
C ARG A 270 16.14 9.89 4.10
N CYS A 271 16.52 10.52 3.01
CA CYS A 271 17.37 9.97 1.97
C CYS A 271 18.73 10.66 1.94
N LYS A 272 19.75 9.93 1.49
CA LYS A 272 21.07 10.51 1.20
C LYS A 272 20.98 11.51 0.04
N ALA A 273 22.07 12.25 -0.16
CA ALA A 273 22.13 13.21 -1.25
C ALA A 273 22.02 12.54 -2.63
N GLY A 274 21.25 13.14 -3.53
CA GLY A 274 21.07 12.63 -4.90
C GLY A 274 19.81 11.78 -5.10
N ILE A 275 19.14 11.36 -4.02
CA ILE A 275 17.91 10.57 -4.09
C ILE A 275 16.80 11.13 -3.21
N LYS A 276 15.56 10.77 -3.55
CA LYS A 276 14.32 11.20 -2.91
C LYS A 276 13.23 10.12 -3.02
N GLY A 277 12.02 10.47 -2.62
CA GLY A 277 10.88 9.58 -2.52
C GLY A 277 10.70 9.10 -1.08
N ASP A 278 9.56 8.50 -0.79
CA ASP A 278 9.27 7.98 0.54
C ASP A 278 10.15 6.76 0.87
N THR A 279 10.46 5.95 -0.15
CA THR A 279 11.32 4.77 -0.11
C THR A 279 12.78 5.01 -0.53
N CYS A 280 13.15 6.26 -0.83
CA CYS A 280 14.50 6.63 -1.27
C CYS A 280 15.02 5.86 -2.50
N ASP A 281 14.17 5.68 -3.52
CA ASP A 281 14.48 4.95 -4.75
C ASP A 281 14.40 5.80 -6.03
N GLU A 282 14.05 7.08 -5.90
CA GLU A 282 14.04 8.04 -7.01
C GLU A 282 15.28 8.92 -7.02
N ALA A 283 15.89 9.14 -8.18
CA ALA A 283 16.97 10.12 -8.35
C ALA A 283 16.43 11.57 -8.33
N CYS A 284 17.31 12.54 -7.99
CA CYS A 284 16.95 13.95 -8.09
C CYS A 284 16.60 14.33 -9.54
N LYS A 285 15.62 15.24 -9.70
CA LYS A 285 15.33 15.81 -11.02
C LYS A 285 16.42 16.82 -11.38
N ALA A 286 16.58 17.09 -12.67
CA ALA A 286 17.51 18.12 -13.17
C ALA A 286 17.26 19.47 -12.46
N GLY A 287 18.30 20.04 -11.86
CA GLY A 287 18.22 21.29 -11.10
C GLY A 287 17.97 21.11 -9.60
N GLU A 288 17.63 19.90 -9.14
CA GLU A 288 17.52 19.57 -7.72
C GLU A 288 18.79 18.85 -7.23
N PHE A 289 19.19 19.09 -5.98
CA PHE A 289 20.33 18.40 -5.38
C PHE A 289 20.24 18.26 -3.85
N GLY A 290 21.17 17.48 -3.30
CA GLY A 290 21.35 17.30 -1.86
C GLY A 290 20.38 16.26 -1.26
N PRO A 291 20.35 16.13 0.08
CA PRO A 291 19.48 15.16 0.76
C PRO A 291 18.00 15.41 0.47
N ASP A 292 17.27 14.35 0.13
CA ASP A 292 15.87 14.39 -0.32
C ASP A 292 15.61 15.35 -1.52
N CYS A 293 16.66 15.76 -2.24
CA CYS A 293 16.58 16.67 -3.38
C CYS A 293 15.79 17.96 -3.09
N VAL A 294 15.92 18.52 -1.88
CA VAL A 294 15.20 19.75 -1.51
C VAL A 294 15.92 21.03 -1.89
N ARG A 295 17.21 20.96 -2.22
CA ARG A 295 17.98 22.12 -2.65
C ARG A 295 17.90 22.25 -4.16
N CYS A 296 18.05 23.48 -4.63
CA CYS A 296 17.97 23.81 -6.04
C CYS A 296 19.23 24.56 -6.48
N CYS A 297 19.70 24.24 -7.69
CA CYS A 297 20.87 24.83 -8.30
C CYS A 297 20.50 25.53 -9.61
N HIS A 298 21.16 26.66 -9.89
CA HIS A 298 20.92 27.43 -11.10
C HIS A 298 22.20 27.64 -11.90
N CYS A 299 22.66 26.58 -12.55
CA CYS A 299 23.87 26.58 -13.37
C CYS A 299 23.69 27.38 -14.66
N ALA A 300 24.79 27.98 -15.17
CA ALA A 300 24.78 28.69 -16.45
C ALA A 300 24.53 27.75 -17.64
N GLU A 301 25.03 26.51 -17.57
CA GLU A 301 24.87 25.48 -18.59
C GLU A 301 24.56 24.11 -17.97
N GLY A 302 23.45 23.49 -18.40
CA GLY A 302 23.05 22.14 -17.98
C GLY A 302 22.57 22.05 -16.53
N ALA A 303 22.31 20.82 -16.07
CA ALA A 303 21.93 20.54 -14.69
C ALA A 303 23.17 20.38 -13.79
N CYS A 304 23.04 20.74 -12.51
CA CYS A 304 24.07 20.44 -11.52
C CYS A 304 24.10 18.95 -11.18
N HIS A 305 25.18 18.54 -10.50
CA HIS A 305 25.31 17.22 -9.92
C HIS A 305 24.29 17.00 -8.79
N GLU A 306 23.56 15.90 -8.84
CA GLU A 306 22.43 15.58 -7.96
C GLU A 306 22.80 15.46 -6.47
N ALA A 307 24.02 15.04 -6.14
CA ALA A 307 24.44 14.93 -4.73
C ALA A 307 25.03 16.24 -4.19
N THR A 308 25.84 16.94 -4.99
CA THR A 308 26.69 18.05 -4.51
C THR A 308 26.16 19.42 -4.90
N GLY A 309 25.34 19.51 -5.95
CA GLY A 309 24.88 20.77 -6.52
C GLY A 309 25.91 21.47 -7.40
N GLU A 310 27.05 20.84 -7.68
CA GLU A 310 28.12 21.43 -8.49
C GLU A 310 27.72 21.55 -9.97
N CYS A 311 27.98 22.72 -10.54
CA CYS A 311 27.79 22.98 -11.96
C CYS A 311 29.01 22.48 -12.76
N LYS A 312 28.79 21.91 -13.95
CA LYS A 312 29.85 21.32 -14.80
C LYS A 312 31.05 22.22 -15.08
N LYS A 313 30.88 23.55 -15.05
CA LYS A 313 31.95 24.55 -15.21
C LYS A 313 32.11 25.48 -14.00
N GLY A 314 31.38 25.25 -12.91
CA GLY A 314 31.34 26.14 -11.74
C GLY A 314 30.71 27.52 -11.99
N GLU A 315 30.08 27.73 -13.15
CA GLU A 315 29.48 29.00 -13.54
C GLU A 315 27.98 29.03 -13.19
N CYS A 316 27.57 30.07 -12.46
CA CYS A 316 26.18 30.33 -12.13
C CYS A 316 25.48 31.12 -13.22
N SER A 317 24.20 30.81 -13.42
CA SER A 317 23.34 31.60 -14.30
C SER A 317 23.26 33.06 -13.82
N GLN A 318 22.96 33.97 -14.75
CA GLN A 318 22.85 35.39 -14.45
C GLN A 318 21.85 35.58 -13.31
N CYS A 319 22.29 36.25 -12.24
CA CYS A 319 21.55 36.50 -10.99
C CYS A 319 21.65 35.45 -9.87
N TRP A 320 22.46 34.42 -10.02
CA TRP A 320 22.67 33.40 -9.00
C TRP A 320 24.12 33.35 -8.53
N THR A 321 24.32 33.03 -7.24
CA THR A 321 25.61 32.94 -6.56
C THR A 321 25.63 31.80 -5.56
N GLY A 322 26.80 31.55 -4.98
CA GLY A 322 27.03 30.44 -4.04
C GLY A 322 27.67 29.25 -4.76
N ILE A 323 28.21 28.32 -3.97
CA ILE A 323 28.99 27.18 -4.46
C ILE A 323 28.17 26.27 -5.40
N ALA A 324 26.84 26.21 -5.19
CA ALA A 324 25.89 25.45 -6.00
C ALA A 324 24.90 26.36 -6.75
N CYS A 325 25.22 27.66 -6.89
CA CYS A 325 24.35 28.64 -7.55
C CYS A 325 22.93 28.71 -6.97
N GLN A 326 22.83 28.59 -5.65
CA GLN A 326 21.58 28.46 -4.89
C GLN A 326 21.08 29.78 -4.28
N GLN A 327 21.88 30.84 -4.31
CA GLN A 327 21.54 32.14 -3.72
C GLN A 327 21.22 33.15 -4.81
N LYS A 328 20.05 33.78 -4.73
CA LYS A 328 19.65 34.82 -5.67
C LYS A 328 20.28 36.16 -5.29
N GLN A 329 20.88 36.85 -6.26
CA GLN A 329 21.43 38.19 -6.06
C GLN A 329 20.32 39.23 -5.85
N SER A 330 20.46 40.09 -4.85
CA SER A 330 19.47 41.12 -4.46
C SER A 330 19.20 42.18 -5.53
N ARG A 331 20.10 42.36 -6.50
CA ARG A 331 19.98 43.38 -7.57
C ARG A 331 19.23 42.89 -8.81
N CYS A 332 18.80 41.64 -8.80
CA CYS A 332 18.15 41.01 -9.92
C CYS A 332 16.64 40.95 -9.76
N SER A 333 15.98 41.97 -10.30
CA SER A 333 14.57 41.93 -10.67
C SER A 333 14.47 41.58 -12.16
N ASN A 334 13.61 40.63 -12.51
CA ASN A 334 13.41 40.22 -13.91
C ASN A 334 13.07 41.46 -14.77
N LYS A 335 14.00 41.86 -15.63
CA LYS A 335 13.78 42.88 -16.66
C LYS A 335 13.31 42.18 -17.93
N GLY A 336 12.14 42.57 -18.42
CA GLY A 336 11.59 42.21 -19.73
C GLY A 336 10.41 41.25 -19.63
N SER A 337 9.25 41.70 -20.10
CA SER A 337 8.11 40.82 -20.37
C SER A 337 8.49 39.87 -21.52
N LYS A 338 8.24 38.56 -21.37
CA LYS A 338 8.37 37.56 -22.44
C LYS A 338 7.09 37.40 -23.27
N CYS A 339 6.04 38.16 -22.96
CA CYS A 339 4.76 38.11 -23.65
C CYS A 339 4.67 39.12 -24.79
N ALA A 340 3.78 38.87 -25.74
CA ALA A 340 3.47 39.78 -26.83
C ALA A 340 2.94 41.14 -26.31
N GLN A 341 3.01 42.16 -27.16
CA GLN A 341 2.45 43.48 -26.83
C GLN A 341 0.91 43.35 -26.67
N ASN A 342 0.35 43.94 -25.61
CA ASN A 342 -1.03 43.74 -25.16
C ASN A 342 -1.34 42.33 -24.63
N ALA A 343 -0.35 41.61 -24.09
CA ALA A 343 -0.53 40.45 -23.23
C ALA A 343 -0.04 40.70 -21.79
N LEU A 344 -0.73 40.12 -20.82
CA LEU A 344 -0.43 40.11 -19.41
C LEU A 344 0.45 38.90 -19.08
N GLN A 345 1.57 39.16 -18.39
CA GLN A 345 2.48 38.12 -17.95
C GLN A 345 2.17 37.72 -16.51
N MET A 346 1.72 36.48 -16.32
CA MET A 346 1.69 35.81 -15.03
C MET A 346 3.00 35.06 -14.83
N THR A 347 3.59 35.17 -13.65
CA THR A 347 4.85 34.49 -13.33
C THR A 347 4.61 33.56 -12.15
N ASP A 348 4.45 32.28 -12.44
CA ASP A 348 4.51 31.23 -11.44
C ASP A 348 5.98 30.88 -11.19
N TYR A 349 6.29 30.26 -10.06
CA TYR A 349 7.64 29.83 -9.73
C TYR A 349 7.60 28.36 -9.37
N ASN A 350 8.44 27.54 -10.01
CA ASN A 350 8.59 26.15 -9.60
C ASN A 350 9.26 26.06 -8.20
N LYS A 351 9.37 24.86 -7.63
CA LYS A 351 10.04 24.60 -6.34
C LYS A 351 11.45 25.23 -6.25
N CYS A 352 12.12 25.40 -7.39
CA CYS A 352 13.44 26.00 -7.49
C CYS A 352 13.42 27.50 -7.79
N GLY A 353 12.27 28.16 -7.77
CA GLY A 353 12.21 29.60 -8.02
C GLY A 353 12.52 29.99 -9.47
N GLU A 354 12.47 29.05 -10.41
CA GLU A 354 12.51 29.40 -11.83
C GLU A 354 11.14 29.96 -12.25
N PRO A 355 11.12 31.14 -12.88
CA PRO A 355 9.89 31.76 -13.31
C PRO A 355 9.30 30.98 -14.50
N GLN A 356 8.13 30.40 -14.28
CA GLN A 356 7.26 29.91 -15.33
C GLN A 356 6.35 31.05 -15.78
N TYR A 357 6.62 31.55 -16.98
CA TYR A 357 5.85 32.65 -17.56
C TYR A 357 4.65 32.09 -18.30
N ARG A 358 3.47 32.53 -17.89
CA ARG A 358 2.22 32.32 -18.61
C ARG A 358 1.75 33.67 -19.15
N CYS A 359 1.46 33.73 -20.44
CA CYS A 359 0.99 34.94 -21.11
C CYS A 359 -0.50 34.84 -21.46
N GLU A 360 -1.27 35.91 -21.27
CA GLU A 360 -2.67 36.03 -21.70
C GLU A 360 -2.93 37.37 -22.39
N CYS A 361 -3.64 37.42 -23.52
CA CYS A 361 -3.97 38.70 -24.17
C CYS A 361 -4.92 39.56 -23.30
N LEU A 362 -4.71 40.88 -23.30
CA LEU A 362 -5.58 41.85 -22.64
C LEU A 362 -6.94 41.95 -23.32
N ALA A 363 -7.96 42.34 -22.56
CA ALA A 363 -9.33 42.47 -23.07
C ALA A 363 -9.42 43.42 -24.29
N GLY A 364 -10.01 42.94 -25.39
CA GLY A 364 -10.09 43.67 -26.66
C GLY A 364 -8.98 43.31 -27.66
N PHE A 365 -8.08 42.40 -27.30
CA PHE A 365 -7.04 41.86 -28.16
C PHE A 365 -7.13 40.32 -28.24
N ALA A 366 -6.84 39.73 -29.40
CA ALA A 366 -6.85 38.29 -29.62
C ALA A 366 -5.66 37.85 -30.49
N GLY A 367 -5.14 36.64 -30.27
CA GLY A 367 -3.96 36.09 -30.95
C GLY A 367 -3.15 35.14 -30.06
N ASP A 368 -1.93 34.79 -30.46
CA ASP A 368 -1.00 34.01 -29.64
C ASP A 368 -0.33 34.93 -28.60
N PRO A 369 -0.56 34.73 -27.29
CA PRO A 369 -0.10 35.64 -26.26
C PRO A 369 1.43 35.67 -26.07
N TYR A 370 2.18 34.78 -26.72
CA TYR A 370 3.64 34.77 -26.75
C TYR A 370 4.22 35.47 -27.98
N THR A 371 3.46 35.63 -29.07
CA THR A 371 3.97 36.19 -30.33
C THR A 371 3.22 37.42 -30.84
N GLU A 372 1.88 37.48 -30.75
CA GLU A 372 1.08 38.61 -31.23
C GLU A 372 -0.34 38.65 -30.63
N CYS A 373 -0.76 39.79 -30.06
CA CYS A 373 -2.16 40.07 -29.65
C CYS A 373 -2.70 41.30 -30.42
N SER A 374 -3.64 41.10 -31.35
CA SER A 374 -4.12 42.12 -32.29
C SER A 374 -5.50 42.69 -31.90
N VAL A 375 -5.77 43.96 -32.26
CA VAL A 375 -6.99 44.71 -31.90
C VAL A 375 -8.26 44.12 -32.52
N ILE A 376 -9.31 43.98 -31.74
CA ILE A 376 -10.65 43.60 -32.19
C ILE A 376 -11.41 44.87 -32.64
N LEU A 377 -11.50 45.13 -33.96
CA LEU A 377 -12.31 46.23 -34.51
C LEU A 377 -13.78 45.82 -34.68
N LYS A 378 -14.65 46.19 -33.73
CA LYS A 378 -16.06 46.60 -33.97
C LYS A 378 -16.75 47.09 -32.68
N ASN A 379 -17.79 47.90 -32.90
CA ASN A 379 -18.64 48.60 -31.93
C ASN A 379 -18.78 47.90 -30.58
N VAL A 380 -18.54 48.66 -29.52
CA VAL A 380 -18.57 48.16 -28.14
C VAL A 380 -20.01 48.02 -27.70
N ASP A 381 -20.43 46.80 -27.46
CA ASP A 381 -21.72 46.48 -26.86
C ASP A 381 -21.52 46.32 -25.34
N GLU A 382 -22.11 47.21 -24.55
CA GLU A 382 -21.99 47.20 -23.08
C GLU A 382 -22.58 45.93 -22.45
N CYS A 383 -23.52 45.26 -23.14
CA CYS A 383 -24.05 43.97 -22.74
C CYS A 383 -23.02 42.83 -22.90
N THR A 384 -21.95 43.02 -23.69
CA THR A 384 -20.85 42.04 -23.88
C THR A 384 -19.55 42.42 -23.16
N ARG A 385 -19.43 43.64 -22.61
CA ARG A 385 -18.21 44.09 -21.89
C ARG A 385 -18.25 44.00 -20.37
N GLN A 386 -19.42 44.01 -19.75
CA GLN A 386 -19.57 43.86 -18.30
C GLN A 386 -20.63 42.79 -18.00
N PRO A 387 -20.26 41.63 -17.42
CA PRO A 387 -21.21 40.54 -17.18
C PRO A 387 -22.37 40.88 -16.20
N ASN A 388 -22.31 42.03 -15.51
CA ASN A 388 -23.18 42.36 -14.37
C ASN A 388 -24.04 43.64 -14.57
N VAL A 389 -24.33 44.06 -15.80
CA VAL A 389 -25.13 45.29 -16.05
C VAL A 389 -26.62 45.09 -15.71
N CYS A 390 -27.14 43.87 -15.86
CA CYS A 390 -28.47 43.46 -15.38
C CYS A 390 -28.30 42.25 -14.44
N HIS A 391 -29.10 42.16 -13.36
CA HIS A 391 -29.06 40.98 -12.47
C HIS A 391 -29.43 39.71 -13.25
N HIS A 392 -28.82 38.58 -12.88
CA HIS A 392 -28.58 37.33 -13.64
C HIS A 392 -29.75 36.63 -14.40
N LEU A 393 -30.92 37.24 -14.60
CA LEU A 393 -32.03 36.66 -15.39
C LEU A 393 -32.80 37.69 -16.27
N ALA A 394 -32.26 38.87 -16.53
CA ALA A 394 -32.91 39.85 -17.40
C ALA A 394 -32.15 40.06 -18.73
N GLN A 395 -32.86 40.00 -19.87
CA GLN A 395 -32.25 40.29 -21.18
C GLN A 395 -31.89 41.79 -21.28
N CYS A 396 -30.61 42.06 -21.51
CA CYS A 396 -30.05 43.39 -21.76
C CYS A 396 -30.33 43.78 -23.22
N SER A 397 -31.05 44.88 -23.43
CA SER A 397 -31.26 45.46 -24.76
C SER A 397 -30.58 46.82 -24.84
N ASN A 398 -29.77 47.02 -25.89
CA ASN A 398 -28.97 48.21 -26.08
C ASN A 398 -29.74 49.23 -26.94
N THR A 399 -29.86 50.48 -26.47
CA THR A 399 -30.45 51.60 -27.22
C THR A 399 -29.46 52.75 -27.30
N PRO A 400 -29.61 53.70 -28.25
CA PRO A 400 -28.60 54.73 -28.52
C PRO A 400 -28.25 55.64 -27.32
N GLU A 401 -29.05 55.62 -26.24
CA GLU A 401 -28.83 56.48 -25.07
C GLU A 401 -28.82 55.78 -23.69
N GLN A 402 -29.18 54.48 -23.53
CA GLN A 402 -28.94 53.65 -22.30
C GLN A 402 -29.54 52.21 -22.37
N SER A 403 -29.09 51.29 -21.48
CA SER A 403 -29.50 49.86 -21.42
C SER A 403 -30.80 49.59 -20.61
N ARG A 404 -31.67 48.68 -21.08
CA ARG A 404 -32.95 48.30 -20.41
C ARG A 404 -33.06 46.77 -20.22
N CYS A 405 -33.50 46.32 -19.03
CA CYS A 405 -33.59 44.89 -18.63
C CYS A 405 -35.06 44.40 -18.53
N SER A 406 -35.38 43.17 -19.00
CA SER A 406 -36.74 42.56 -18.92
C SER A 406 -36.71 41.08 -18.49
N ASN A 407 -37.58 40.68 -17.55
CA ASN A 407 -37.64 39.32 -16.97
C ASN A 407 -38.52 38.34 -17.78
N LYS A 408 -37.94 37.20 -18.16
CA LYS A 408 -38.69 35.99 -18.54
C LYS A 408 -38.25 34.84 -17.63
N GLY A 409 -39.22 34.03 -17.21
CA GLY A 409 -39.06 32.96 -16.23
C GLY A 409 -37.86 32.02 -16.48
N SER A 410 -37.25 31.64 -15.37
CA SER A 410 -36.07 30.79 -15.19
C SER A 410 -36.06 29.51 -16.02
N LYS A 411 -34.95 29.26 -16.72
CA LYS A 411 -34.49 27.93 -17.13
C LYS A 411 -32.98 27.83 -16.88
N CYS A 412 -32.56 27.03 -15.92
CA CYS A 412 -31.13 26.67 -15.75
C CYS A 412 -30.66 25.83 -16.94
N ALA A 413 -29.33 25.75 -17.14
CA ALA A 413 -28.73 24.91 -18.18
C ALA A 413 -29.00 23.41 -17.92
N GLN A 414 -28.81 22.57 -18.95
CA GLN A 414 -28.88 21.13 -18.78
C GLN A 414 -27.75 20.67 -17.83
N ASN A 415 -28.05 19.73 -16.93
CA ASN A 415 -27.19 19.33 -15.81
C ASN A 415 -26.94 20.44 -14.76
N ALA A 416 -27.88 21.38 -14.59
CA ALA A 416 -27.89 22.34 -13.48
C ALA A 416 -29.18 22.24 -12.63
N LEU A 417 -29.04 22.41 -11.32
CA LEU A 417 -30.13 22.49 -10.35
C LEU A 417 -30.56 23.93 -10.13
N GLN A 418 -31.87 24.16 -10.07
CA GLN A 418 -32.45 25.43 -9.66
C GLN A 418 -32.73 25.42 -8.16
N MET A 419 -32.18 26.38 -7.44
CA MET A 419 -32.46 26.62 -6.03
C MET A 419 -33.16 27.97 -5.85
N THR A 420 -34.07 28.03 -4.89
CA THR A 420 -34.78 29.25 -4.52
C THR A 420 -34.28 29.73 -3.17
N ASP A 421 -33.70 30.91 -3.13
CA ASP A 421 -33.30 31.63 -1.92
C ASP A 421 -34.27 32.79 -1.67
N TYR A 422 -34.26 33.40 -0.49
CA TYR A 422 -35.08 34.57 -0.18
C TYR A 422 -34.18 35.73 0.23
N ASN A 423 -34.34 36.88 -0.43
CA ASN A 423 -33.56 38.06 -0.07
C ASN A 423 -34.00 38.63 1.31
N LYS A 424 -33.25 39.61 1.85
CA LYS A 424 -33.56 40.24 3.15
C LYS A 424 -34.95 40.88 3.24
N CYS A 425 -35.64 41.06 2.12
CA CYS A 425 -37.00 41.60 2.01
C CYS A 425 -38.07 40.50 1.84
N GLY A 426 -37.69 39.21 1.81
CA GLY A 426 -38.60 38.08 1.70
C GLY A 426 -39.01 37.71 0.26
N GLU A 427 -38.36 38.25 -0.76
CA GLU A 427 -38.66 37.93 -2.16
C GLU A 427 -37.83 36.75 -2.68
N PRO A 428 -38.41 35.84 -3.49
CA PRO A 428 -37.72 34.68 -4.01
C PRO A 428 -36.67 35.06 -5.07
N GLN A 429 -35.43 34.65 -4.84
CA GLN A 429 -34.29 34.78 -5.75
C GLN A 429 -33.88 33.39 -6.24
N TYR A 430 -33.86 33.20 -7.56
CA TYR A 430 -33.48 31.92 -8.17
C TYR A 430 -31.99 31.89 -8.47
N ARG A 431 -31.30 30.85 -8.00
CA ARG A 431 -29.91 30.56 -8.34
C ARG A 431 -29.78 29.19 -9.02
N CYS A 432 -28.91 29.09 -10.02
CA CYS A 432 -28.61 27.83 -10.70
C CYS A 432 -27.22 27.34 -10.27
N GLU A 433 -27.05 26.04 -10.09
CA GLU A 433 -25.77 25.41 -9.76
C GLU A 433 -25.59 24.13 -10.58
N CYS A 434 -24.40 23.88 -11.13
CA CYS A 434 -24.16 22.66 -11.90
C CYS A 434 -24.32 21.42 -10.99
N LEU A 435 -24.81 20.32 -11.55
CA LEU A 435 -24.82 19.03 -10.88
C LEU A 435 -23.39 18.60 -10.55
N ALA A 436 -23.23 17.84 -9.48
CA ALA A 436 -21.93 17.28 -9.10
C ALA A 436 -21.31 16.48 -10.27
N GLY A 437 -20.01 16.68 -10.51
CA GLY A 437 -19.30 16.13 -11.66
C GLY A 437 -19.43 16.97 -12.94
N PHE A 438 -20.11 18.12 -12.89
CA PHE A 438 -20.18 19.07 -14.00
C PHE A 438 -19.65 20.44 -13.60
N ALA A 439 -18.97 21.12 -14.52
CA ALA A 439 -18.45 22.48 -14.34
C ALA A 439 -18.75 23.34 -15.58
N GLY A 440 -18.92 24.64 -15.37
CA GLY A 440 -19.30 25.58 -16.40
C GLY A 440 -20.15 26.71 -15.83
N ASP A 441 -20.90 27.38 -16.68
CA ASP A 441 -21.86 28.39 -16.26
C ASP A 441 -23.25 27.73 -16.09
N PRO A 442 -23.79 27.62 -14.87
CA PRO A 442 -25.04 26.91 -14.60
C PRO A 442 -26.28 27.55 -15.24
N TYR A 443 -26.15 28.73 -15.82
CA TYR A 443 -27.22 29.41 -16.56
C TYR A 443 -27.16 29.16 -18.07
N THR A 444 -26.01 28.75 -18.61
CA THR A 444 -25.80 28.57 -20.06
C THR A 444 -25.34 27.17 -20.45
N GLU A 445 -24.37 26.58 -19.74
CA GLU A 445 -23.82 25.26 -20.03
C GLU A 445 -23.05 24.65 -18.84
N CYS A 446 -23.43 23.44 -18.43
CA CYS A 446 -22.66 22.62 -17.49
C CYS A 446 -22.04 21.44 -18.24
N SER A 447 -20.73 21.51 -18.46
CA SER A 447 -19.94 20.47 -19.12
C SER A 447 -19.42 19.44 -18.12
N ASP A 448 -19.32 18.19 -18.55
CA ASP A 448 -18.77 17.11 -17.74
C ASP A 448 -17.32 17.40 -17.32
N VAL A 449 -17.00 17.16 -16.04
CA VAL A 449 -15.63 17.26 -15.55
C VAL A 449 -14.97 15.91 -15.77
N ASP A 450 -13.99 15.84 -16.66
CA ASP A 450 -13.16 14.65 -16.77
C ASP A 450 -12.16 14.59 -15.62
N GLU A 451 -12.55 13.94 -14.52
CA GLU A 451 -11.70 13.84 -13.34
C GLU A 451 -10.43 13.01 -13.61
N CYS A 452 -10.45 12.08 -14.57
CA CYS A 452 -9.30 11.26 -14.94
C CYS A 452 -8.17 12.08 -15.56
N THR A 453 -8.50 13.08 -16.38
CA THR A 453 -7.49 13.95 -17.01
C THR A 453 -7.18 15.18 -16.16
N ARG A 454 -8.14 15.65 -15.37
CA ARG A 454 -7.99 16.84 -14.52
C ARG A 454 -7.26 16.56 -13.20
N GLN A 455 -7.35 15.34 -12.67
CA GLN A 455 -6.73 14.93 -11.41
C GLN A 455 -5.92 13.63 -11.59
N PRO A 456 -4.59 13.72 -11.75
CA PRO A 456 -3.76 12.55 -12.04
C PRO A 456 -3.73 11.45 -10.96
N ASN A 457 -4.29 11.73 -9.77
CA ASN A 457 -4.35 10.79 -8.64
C ASN A 457 -5.80 10.54 -8.16
N VAL A 458 -6.80 10.70 -9.03
CA VAL A 458 -8.21 10.48 -8.63
C VAL A 458 -8.52 9.00 -8.38
N CYS A 459 -7.73 8.10 -8.97
CA CYS A 459 -7.73 6.67 -8.73
C CYS A 459 -6.46 6.24 -8.01
N HIS A 460 -6.51 5.06 -7.38
CA HIS A 460 -5.34 4.38 -6.87
C HIS A 460 -4.29 4.25 -7.98
N HIS A 461 -3.00 4.42 -7.66
CA HIS A 461 -1.92 4.49 -8.64
C HIS A 461 -1.81 3.26 -9.57
N LEU A 462 -2.29 2.09 -9.14
CA LEU A 462 -2.38 0.89 -9.96
C LEU A 462 -3.67 0.82 -10.78
N ALA A 463 -4.74 1.49 -10.36
CA ALA A 463 -6.05 1.43 -10.98
C ALA A 463 -6.15 2.31 -12.24
N GLN A 464 -6.89 1.82 -13.22
CA GLN A 464 -7.19 2.53 -14.45
C GLN A 464 -8.43 3.41 -14.28
N CYS A 465 -8.28 4.71 -14.52
CA CYS A 465 -9.39 5.66 -14.48
C CYS A 465 -10.17 5.68 -15.80
N SER A 466 -11.50 5.65 -15.73
CA SER A 466 -12.42 5.83 -16.85
C SER A 466 -13.45 6.89 -16.53
N ASN A 467 -13.49 7.97 -17.32
CA ASN A 467 -14.43 9.07 -17.12
C ASN A 467 -15.82 8.76 -17.70
N THR A 468 -16.88 9.20 -17.02
CA THR A 468 -18.27 9.12 -17.50
C THR A 468 -19.03 10.42 -17.16
N PRO A 469 -20.12 10.78 -17.87
CA PRO A 469 -20.82 12.02 -17.57
C PRO A 469 -21.30 12.14 -16.11
N GLY A 470 -20.74 13.10 -15.37
CA GLY A 470 -21.01 13.41 -13.97
C GLY A 470 -20.22 12.61 -12.94
N ARG A 471 -19.33 11.69 -13.36
CA ARG A 471 -18.51 10.86 -12.46
C ARG A 471 -17.41 10.08 -13.18
N PHE A 472 -16.45 9.60 -12.42
CA PHE A 472 -15.43 8.66 -12.89
C PHE A 472 -15.56 7.30 -12.21
N PHE A 473 -14.94 6.29 -12.82
CA PHE A 473 -14.74 4.97 -12.22
C PHE A 473 -13.26 4.62 -12.24
N CYS A 474 -12.79 4.02 -11.15
CA CYS A 474 -11.46 3.46 -11.05
C CYS A 474 -11.56 1.95 -11.05
N GLN A 475 -10.80 1.29 -11.93
CA GLN A 475 -10.80 -0.15 -12.03
C GLN A 475 -9.40 -0.70 -11.81
N CYS A 476 -9.30 -1.64 -10.87
CA CYS A 476 -8.06 -2.36 -10.66
C CYS A 476 -7.62 -3.14 -11.92
N PRO A 477 -6.32 -3.13 -12.26
CA PRO A 477 -5.77 -3.94 -13.32
C PRO A 477 -5.91 -5.43 -12.98
N GLU A 478 -5.79 -6.27 -14.00
CA GLU A 478 -5.96 -7.71 -13.84
C GLU A 478 -5.04 -8.29 -12.75
N GLY A 479 -5.61 -9.14 -11.90
CA GLY A 479 -4.89 -9.73 -10.76
C GLY A 479 -4.94 -8.90 -9.49
N PHE A 480 -5.56 -7.72 -9.53
CA PHE A 480 -5.76 -6.87 -8.35
C PHE A 480 -7.25 -6.73 -8.03
N GLN A 481 -7.58 -6.67 -6.73
CA GLN A 481 -8.91 -6.44 -6.21
C GLN A 481 -8.88 -5.23 -5.28
N GLY A 482 -10.01 -4.53 -5.18
CA GLY A 482 -10.12 -3.29 -4.42
C GLY A 482 -11.14 -2.36 -5.07
N ASP A 483 -11.38 -1.22 -4.43
CA ASP A 483 -12.32 -0.20 -4.92
C ASP A 483 -11.75 0.62 -6.09
N GLY A 484 -10.47 0.45 -6.42
CA GLY A 484 -9.74 1.20 -7.44
C GLY A 484 -9.47 2.67 -7.08
N ILE A 485 -10.05 3.19 -6.00
CA ILE A 485 -9.92 4.59 -5.57
C ILE A 485 -8.89 4.70 -4.45
N SER A 486 -9.04 3.87 -3.42
CA SER A 486 -8.18 3.84 -2.24
C SER A 486 -7.31 2.60 -2.17
N GLU A 487 -7.76 1.50 -2.80
CA GLU A 487 -7.13 0.20 -2.69
C GLU A 487 -7.12 -0.54 -4.03
N CYS A 488 -5.97 -1.13 -4.31
CA CYS A 488 -5.81 -2.09 -5.37
C CYS A 488 -4.71 -3.08 -4.97
N VAL A 489 -5.11 -4.20 -4.38
CA VAL A 489 -4.21 -5.23 -3.82
C VAL A 489 -4.17 -6.44 -4.73
N ALA A 490 -3.00 -7.07 -4.84
CA ALA A 490 -2.86 -8.30 -5.60
C ALA A 490 -3.72 -9.40 -4.96
N SER A 491 -4.80 -9.79 -5.63
CA SER A 491 -5.68 -10.85 -5.15
C SER A 491 -5.23 -12.17 -5.76
N PHE A 492 -4.76 -13.07 -4.89
CA PHE A 492 -4.43 -14.44 -5.26
C PHE A 492 -5.70 -15.25 -5.59
N LEU A 493 -6.82 -14.90 -4.95
CA LEU A 493 -8.15 -15.43 -5.25
C LEU A 493 -8.73 -14.76 -6.50
N TYR A 494 -9.62 -15.45 -7.21
CA TYR A 494 -10.43 -14.84 -8.25
C TYR A 494 -11.59 -14.07 -7.59
N PRO A 495 -11.98 -12.88 -8.11
CA PRO A 495 -13.10 -12.12 -7.57
C PRO A 495 -14.38 -12.97 -7.47
N PHE A 496 -15.12 -12.86 -6.37
CA PHE A 496 -16.32 -13.65 -6.09
C PHE A 496 -17.49 -12.80 -5.54
N ASP A 497 -17.43 -11.49 -5.73
CA ASP A 497 -18.39 -10.53 -5.17
C ASP A 497 -19.79 -10.65 -5.80
N GLN A 498 -19.90 -11.30 -6.97
CA GLN A 498 -21.15 -11.54 -7.70
C GLN A 498 -21.65 -12.99 -7.60
N SER A 499 -20.97 -13.84 -6.83
CA SER A 499 -21.25 -15.27 -6.76
C SER A 499 -22.56 -15.60 -6.02
N HIS A 500 -23.18 -16.72 -6.37
CA HIS A 500 -24.43 -17.15 -5.75
C HIS A 500 -24.15 -17.75 -4.36
N LEU A 501 -24.76 -17.18 -3.32
CA LEU A 501 -24.71 -17.73 -1.97
C LEU A 501 -25.52 -19.01 -1.89
N LEU A 502 -24.88 -20.10 -1.46
CA LEU A 502 -25.60 -21.33 -1.16
C LEU A 502 -26.34 -21.18 0.19
N PRO A 503 -27.65 -21.51 0.25
CA PRO A 503 -28.45 -21.33 1.46
C PRO A 503 -27.96 -22.24 2.61
N SER A 504 -27.79 -21.65 3.79
CA SER A 504 -27.18 -22.25 4.99
C SER A 504 -28.14 -23.04 5.90
N ASN A 505 -29.36 -23.38 5.44
CA ASN A 505 -30.39 -23.93 6.31
C ASN A 505 -30.42 -25.47 6.36
N GLU A 506 -30.15 -25.99 7.55
CA GLU A 506 -30.54 -27.28 8.15
C GLU A 506 -29.86 -28.60 7.69
N LYS A 507 -29.16 -29.21 8.67
CA LYS A 507 -28.82 -30.62 8.97
C LYS A 507 -28.37 -31.58 7.84
N ASP A 508 -27.18 -32.14 8.05
CA ASP A 508 -26.53 -33.33 7.48
C ASP A 508 -26.29 -33.41 5.97
N GLY A 509 -25.00 -33.42 5.60
CA GLY A 509 -24.46 -34.12 4.42
C GLY A 509 -25.07 -33.77 3.05
N ARG A 510 -25.69 -32.59 2.89
CA ARG A 510 -26.43 -32.31 1.66
C ARG A 510 -25.49 -32.10 0.48
N VAL A 511 -25.68 -32.96 -0.50
CA VAL A 511 -25.08 -32.94 -1.83
C VAL A 511 -25.95 -32.01 -2.69
N MET A 512 -25.48 -30.79 -2.97
CA MET A 512 -26.21 -29.80 -3.76
C MET A 512 -25.94 -30.00 -5.25
N GLU A 513 -26.97 -30.32 -6.02
CA GLU A 513 -26.90 -30.44 -7.47
C GLU A 513 -26.78 -29.04 -8.11
N TRP A 514 -25.71 -28.80 -8.84
CA TRP A 514 -25.51 -27.60 -9.66
C TRP A 514 -25.48 -27.99 -11.14
N ARG A 515 -26.38 -27.41 -11.92
CA ARG A 515 -26.45 -27.62 -13.38
C ARG A 515 -25.60 -26.58 -14.08
N LEU A 516 -24.58 -27.05 -14.76
CA LEU A 516 -23.65 -26.24 -15.52
C LEU A 516 -24.34 -25.70 -16.78
N SER A 517 -24.26 -24.39 -16.94
CA SER A 517 -24.65 -23.72 -18.19
C SER A 517 -23.69 -24.09 -19.32
N HIS A 518 -22.42 -24.35 -18.98
CA HIS A 518 -21.40 -24.83 -19.91
C HIS A 518 -20.78 -26.16 -19.43
N PRO A 519 -21.01 -27.28 -20.14
CA PRO A 519 -20.49 -28.59 -19.72
C PRO A 519 -18.96 -28.63 -19.57
N LEU A 520 -18.48 -29.35 -18.56
CA LEU A 520 -17.05 -29.58 -18.30
C LEU A 520 -16.66 -31.02 -18.64
N ARG A 521 -15.56 -31.22 -19.36
CA ARG A 521 -15.05 -32.56 -19.73
C ARG A 521 -14.16 -33.09 -18.62
N ILE A 522 -14.75 -33.82 -17.66
CA ILE A 522 -14.05 -34.34 -16.48
C ILE A 522 -13.96 -35.87 -16.56
N PHE A 523 -12.75 -36.41 -16.41
CA PHE A 523 -12.43 -37.84 -16.61
C PHE A 523 -12.94 -38.42 -17.94
N GLY A 524 -12.80 -37.63 -19.02
CA GLY A 524 -13.15 -38.04 -20.38
C GLY A 524 -14.63 -38.01 -20.71
N ARG A 525 -15.50 -37.55 -19.80
CA ARG A 525 -16.95 -37.41 -20.03
C ARG A 525 -17.37 -35.95 -19.85
N ASP A 526 -18.27 -35.48 -20.70
CA ASP A 526 -18.90 -34.18 -20.52
C ASP A 526 -19.89 -34.26 -19.36
N ARG A 527 -19.75 -33.33 -18.41
CA ARG A 527 -20.58 -33.21 -17.22
C ARG A 527 -21.37 -31.93 -17.32
N ASP A 528 -22.68 -32.08 -17.37
CA ASP A 528 -23.70 -31.04 -17.32
C ASP A 528 -24.11 -30.72 -15.88
N THR A 529 -23.84 -31.64 -14.96
CA THR A 529 -24.18 -31.50 -13.55
C THR A 529 -23.00 -31.88 -12.68
N ILE A 530 -22.79 -31.08 -11.64
CA ILE A 530 -21.85 -31.36 -10.57
C ILE A 530 -22.58 -31.29 -9.23
N TRP A 531 -21.98 -31.85 -8.18
CA TRP A 531 -22.54 -31.80 -6.85
C TRP A 531 -21.56 -31.21 -5.86
N LEU A 532 -22.02 -30.24 -5.09
CA LEU A 532 -21.23 -29.54 -4.09
C LEU A 532 -21.63 -30.02 -2.71
N THR A 533 -20.65 -30.36 -1.88
CA THR A 533 -20.90 -30.72 -0.49
C THR A 533 -20.40 -29.63 0.44
N ASN A 534 -21.05 -29.54 1.59
CA ASN A 534 -20.59 -28.71 2.68
C ASN A 534 -19.24 -29.18 3.24
N ASN A 535 -18.87 -30.46 3.12
CA ASN A 535 -17.56 -30.97 3.56
C ASN A 535 -16.42 -30.68 2.57
N GLY A 536 -16.63 -29.80 1.59
CA GLY A 536 -15.59 -29.36 0.66
C GLY A 536 -15.32 -30.31 -0.53
N LEU A 537 -16.25 -31.22 -0.86
CA LEU A 537 -16.18 -32.05 -2.07
C LEU A 537 -16.96 -31.42 -3.23
N ILE A 538 -16.37 -31.49 -4.41
CA ILE A 538 -16.99 -31.15 -5.69
C ILE A 538 -17.03 -32.43 -6.54
N LEU A 539 -18.20 -33.06 -6.60
CA LEU A 539 -18.40 -34.37 -7.19
C LEU A 539 -18.96 -34.28 -8.61
N VAL A 540 -18.56 -35.21 -9.47
CA VAL A 540 -19.04 -35.35 -10.86
C VAL A 540 -19.87 -36.62 -11.07
N LYS A 541 -20.06 -37.43 -10.03
CA LYS A 541 -20.92 -38.62 -10.03
C LYS A 541 -21.74 -38.60 -8.74
N GLY A 542 -23.06 -38.72 -8.90
CA GLY A 542 -24.03 -38.53 -7.82
C GLY A 542 -23.72 -39.34 -6.56
N ALA A 543 -23.63 -38.64 -5.44
CA ALA A 543 -23.48 -39.20 -4.12
C ALA A 543 -24.81 -39.77 -3.63
N LYS A 544 -25.04 -41.07 -3.86
CA LYS A 544 -26.09 -41.78 -3.12
C LYS A 544 -25.70 -42.02 -1.66
N ASN A 545 -24.40 -42.03 -1.35
CA ASN A 545 -23.82 -42.25 -0.03
C ASN A 545 -22.61 -41.31 0.18
N VAL A 546 -22.81 -40.01 0.40
CA VAL A 546 -21.76 -39.18 1.03
C VAL A 546 -21.89 -39.37 2.54
N PRO A 547 -20.81 -39.73 3.26
CA PRO A 547 -20.88 -40.01 4.69
C PRO A 547 -21.37 -38.78 5.46
N SER A 548 -22.34 -38.99 6.36
CA SER A 548 -22.78 -37.95 7.29
C SER A 548 -21.66 -37.63 8.29
N ILE A 549 -21.65 -36.38 8.75
CA ILE A 549 -20.67 -35.85 9.70
C ILE A 549 -20.71 -36.68 10.99
N GLY A 550 -19.61 -37.38 11.31
CA GLY A 550 -19.41 -38.04 12.60
C GLY A 550 -19.40 -39.58 12.61
N ASP A 551 -19.56 -40.27 11.49
CA ASP A 551 -19.32 -41.71 11.42
C ASP A 551 -17.84 -42.02 11.15
N GLU A 552 -17.30 -43.01 11.86
CA GLU A 552 -15.87 -43.36 11.95
C GLU A 552 -15.13 -43.39 10.59
N GLN A 553 -14.07 -42.58 10.51
CA GLN A 553 -12.90 -42.71 9.60
C GLN A 553 -13.22 -43.09 8.15
N HIS A 554 -13.54 -42.12 7.31
CA HIS A 554 -13.52 -42.32 5.86
C HIS A 554 -12.46 -41.39 5.26
N LYS A 555 -11.31 -41.97 4.92
CA LYS A 555 -10.28 -41.33 4.08
C LYS A 555 -10.77 -41.25 2.63
N LEU A 556 -10.43 -40.18 1.91
CA LEU A 556 -10.73 -39.95 0.50
C LEU A 556 -10.36 -41.15 -0.38
N ASP A 557 -9.18 -41.72 -0.14
CA ASP A 557 -8.67 -42.87 -0.89
C ASP A 557 -9.53 -44.15 -0.70
N GLY A 558 -10.32 -44.20 0.37
CA GLY A 558 -11.26 -45.27 0.65
C GLY A 558 -12.63 -45.12 -0.03
N MET A 559 -12.99 -43.92 -0.51
CA MET A 559 -14.34 -43.60 -0.98
C MET A 559 -14.55 -43.88 -2.49
N ASP A 560 -15.71 -44.43 -2.87
CA ASP A 560 -16.13 -44.51 -4.29
C ASP A 560 -16.75 -43.19 -4.76
N VAL A 561 -15.94 -42.13 -4.75
CA VAL A 561 -16.33 -40.79 -5.21
C VAL A 561 -15.48 -40.36 -6.40
N GLN A 562 -16.06 -39.56 -7.28
CA GLN A 562 -15.35 -38.98 -8.43
C GLN A 562 -15.50 -37.47 -8.37
N GLY A 563 -14.39 -36.74 -8.41
CA GLY A 563 -14.43 -35.30 -8.27
C GLY A 563 -13.13 -34.69 -7.80
N VAL A 564 -13.24 -33.50 -7.22
CA VAL A 564 -12.12 -32.76 -6.65
C VAL A 564 -12.47 -32.35 -5.22
N ALA A 565 -11.46 -32.34 -4.37
CA ALA A 565 -11.55 -32.00 -2.97
C ALA A 565 -10.47 -30.94 -2.68
N PRO A 566 -10.77 -29.64 -2.84
CA PRO A 566 -9.86 -28.58 -2.41
C PRO A 566 -9.48 -28.73 -0.94
N LEU A 567 -10.45 -29.12 -0.09
CA LEU A 567 -10.23 -29.51 1.30
C LEU A 567 -11.43 -30.35 1.75
N PHE A 568 -11.20 -31.56 2.25
CA PHE A 568 -12.22 -32.44 2.78
C PHE A 568 -12.14 -32.53 4.29
N VAL A 569 -13.14 -31.94 4.94
CA VAL A 569 -13.22 -31.82 6.39
C VAL A 569 -14.68 -31.58 6.83
N PRO A 570 -15.02 -31.79 8.11
CA PRO A 570 -16.31 -31.36 8.65
C PRO A 570 -16.36 -29.82 8.71
N ILE A 571 -16.98 -29.18 7.73
CA ILE A 571 -17.10 -27.72 7.68
C ILE A 571 -18.35 -27.28 8.46
N ASP A 572 -18.11 -26.44 9.46
CA ASP A 572 -19.14 -25.72 10.18
C ASP A 572 -19.33 -24.33 9.54
N MET A 573 -20.58 -24.02 9.19
CA MET A 573 -20.96 -22.74 8.56
C MET A 573 -21.65 -21.79 9.54
N THR A 574 -21.74 -22.15 10.83
CA THR A 574 -22.45 -21.33 11.84
C THR A 574 -21.76 -20.01 12.16
N SER A 575 -20.44 -19.90 11.93
CA SER A 575 -19.62 -18.70 12.17
C SER A 575 -19.55 -17.74 10.97
N ASN A 576 -20.70 -17.38 10.37
CA ASN A 576 -20.78 -16.48 9.20
C ASN A 576 -20.05 -16.99 7.93
N GLY A 577 -19.75 -18.30 7.88
CA GLY A 577 -19.11 -18.96 6.74
C GLY A 577 -20.04 -19.09 5.55
N LYS A 578 -19.49 -18.95 4.34
CA LYS A 578 -20.26 -18.93 3.08
C LYS A 578 -19.63 -19.87 2.06
N ILE A 579 -20.48 -20.62 1.36
CA ILE A 579 -20.10 -21.33 0.15
C ILE A 579 -20.73 -20.59 -1.04
N LEU A 580 -19.89 -20.15 -1.95
CA LEU A 580 -20.25 -19.32 -3.08
C LEU A 580 -19.89 -20.04 -4.37
N VAL A 581 -20.78 -19.99 -5.36
CA VAL A 581 -20.61 -20.69 -6.64
C VAL A 581 -20.91 -19.74 -7.78
N GLU A 582 -20.05 -19.74 -8.79
CA GLU A 582 -20.21 -18.92 -9.97
C GLU A 582 -19.66 -19.61 -11.21
N GLU A 583 -20.46 -19.66 -12.27
CA GLU A 583 -19.97 -19.94 -13.61
C GLU A 583 -19.63 -18.62 -14.30
N THR A 584 -18.39 -18.49 -14.77
CA THR A 584 -17.90 -17.26 -15.39
C THR A 584 -17.36 -17.52 -16.79
N THR A 585 -17.65 -16.59 -17.68
CA THR A 585 -17.05 -16.45 -19.01
C THR A 585 -16.26 -15.14 -19.13
N ASP A 586 -15.95 -14.50 -17.99
CA ASP A 586 -15.21 -13.24 -17.94
C ASP A 586 -13.82 -13.43 -18.59
N PRO A 587 -13.51 -12.70 -19.68
CA PRO A 587 -12.24 -12.81 -20.37
C PRO A 587 -11.02 -12.60 -19.47
N ARG A 588 -11.14 -11.81 -18.40
CA ARG A 588 -10.06 -11.49 -17.46
C ARG A 588 -9.71 -12.69 -16.58
N ILE A 589 -10.75 -13.34 -16.02
CA ILE A 589 -10.59 -14.55 -15.21
C ILE A 589 -10.06 -15.69 -16.07
N LEU A 590 -10.66 -15.89 -17.26
CA LEU A 590 -10.24 -16.92 -18.20
C LEU A 590 -8.85 -16.66 -18.77
N GLY A 591 -8.48 -15.41 -19.00
CA GLY A 591 -7.16 -14.98 -19.46
C GLY A 591 -6.06 -15.32 -18.44
N LYS A 592 -6.23 -14.88 -17.19
CA LYS A 592 -5.33 -15.18 -16.07
C LYS A 592 -5.16 -16.69 -15.88
N ALA A 593 -6.28 -17.43 -15.86
CA ALA A 593 -6.28 -18.89 -15.72
C ALA A 593 -5.57 -19.59 -16.89
N ALA A 594 -5.88 -19.21 -18.13
CA ALA A 594 -5.27 -19.78 -19.33
C ALA A 594 -3.78 -19.47 -19.44
N GLN A 595 -3.33 -18.27 -19.06
CA GLN A 595 -1.92 -17.90 -19.06
C GLN A 595 -1.10 -18.78 -18.10
N LEU A 596 -1.61 -19.02 -16.89
CA LEU A 596 -0.99 -19.90 -15.92
C LEU A 596 -0.87 -21.34 -16.47
N ILE A 597 -1.96 -21.87 -17.02
CA ILE A 597 -1.98 -23.21 -17.62
C ILE A 597 -0.97 -23.32 -18.76
N ASN A 598 -0.95 -22.35 -19.68
CA ASN A 598 -0.03 -22.35 -20.82
C ASN A 598 1.43 -22.32 -20.37
N THR A 599 1.75 -21.56 -19.31
CA THR A 599 3.09 -21.52 -18.71
C THR A 599 3.49 -22.89 -18.15
N GLN A 600 2.57 -23.58 -17.46
CA GLN A 600 2.82 -24.94 -16.95
C GLN A 600 2.97 -25.97 -18.07
N LEU A 601 2.26 -25.79 -19.19
CA LEU A 601 2.37 -26.67 -20.36
C LEU A 601 3.64 -26.40 -21.20
N GLY A 602 4.54 -25.52 -20.76
CA GLY A 602 5.81 -25.22 -21.41
C GLY A 602 5.68 -24.36 -22.67
N ALA A 603 4.57 -23.62 -22.84
CA ALA A 603 4.44 -22.66 -23.93
C ALA A 603 5.32 -21.43 -23.62
N SER A 604 6.43 -21.28 -24.34
CA SER A 604 7.29 -20.09 -24.27
C SER A 604 6.61 -18.89 -24.92
N SER A 605 6.87 -17.69 -24.40
CA SER A 605 6.43 -16.40 -24.95
C SER A 605 6.84 -16.14 -26.41
N GLU A 606 7.73 -16.94 -26.99
CA GLU A 606 8.12 -16.90 -28.41
C GLU A 606 7.12 -17.54 -29.38
N GLN A 607 6.17 -18.35 -28.91
CA GLN A 607 5.16 -18.97 -29.77
C GLN A 607 3.94 -18.03 -29.91
N GLN A 608 3.68 -17.57 -31.13
CA GLN A 608 2.63 -16.58 -31.46
C GLN A 608 1.18 -16.98 -31.09
N GLN A 609 0.92 -18.20 -30.59
CA GLN A 609 -0.42 -18.65 -30.20
C GLN A 609 -0.42 -19.54 -28.94
N PRO A 610 -1.37 -19.33 -28.00
CA PRO A 610 -1.47 -20.14 -26.78
C PRO A 610 -1.95 -21.57 -27.09
N ARG A 611 -1.36 -22.55 -26.40
CA ARG A 611 -1.68 -23.99 -26.55
C ARG A 611 -3.08 -24.31 -26.06
N PHE A 612 -3.44 -23.81 -24.89
CA PHE A 612 -4.75 -23.95 -24.27
C PHE A 612 -5.52 -22.64 -24.33
N VAL A 613 -6.80 -22.71 -24.68
CA VAL A 613 -7.72 -21.58 -24.68
C VAL A 613 -8.89 -21.91 -23.77
N ALA A 614 -9.02 -21.18 -22.66
CA ALA A 614 -10.15 -21.30 -21.75
C ALA A 614 -11.42 -20.72 -22.41
N THR A 615 -12.55 -21.41 -22.24
CA THR A 615 -13.85 -20.99 -22.79
C THR A 615 -14.84 -20.60 -21.70
N HIS A 616 -14.76 -21.26 -20.55
CA HIS A 616 -15.62 -21.03 -19.39
C HIS A 616 -14.94 -21.61 -18.15
N ALA A 617 -15.31 -21.13 -16.97
CA ALA A 617 -14.84 -21.68 -15.72
C ALA A 617 -15.95 -21.71 -14.67
N LEU A 618 -15.87 -22.70 -13.78
CA LEU A 618 -16.68 -22.78 -12.58
C LEU A 618 -15.80 -22.46 -11.37
N LEU A 619 -16.16 -21.40 -10.65
CA LEU A 619 -15.53 -20.97 -9.42
C LEU A 619 -16.38 -21.42 -8.22
N VAL A 620 -15.75 -22.13 -7.29
CA VAL A 620 -16.36 -22.52 -6.01
C VAL A 620 -15.48 -21.95 -4.89
N THR A 621 -16.07 -21.09 -4.05
CA THR A 621 -15.37 -20.40 -2.97
C THR A 621 -15.95 -20.80 -1.63
N TYR A 622 -15.09 -21.25 -0.72
CA TYR A 622 -15.39 -21.44 0.69
C TYR A 622 -14.77 -20.27 1.43
N SER A 623 -15.61 -19.39 1.98
CA SER A 623 -15.19 -18.12 2.59
C SER A 623 -15.53 -18.09 4.06
N ASN A 624 -14.53 -17.80 4.88
CA ASN A 624 -14.66 -17.66 6.33
C ASN A 624 -15.32 -18.87 7.00
N VAL A 625 -15.01 -20.08 6.52
CA VAL A 625 -15.62 -21.32 7.03
C VAL A 625 -14.82 -21.85 8.22
N SER A 626 -15.48 -22.38 9.24
CA SER A 626 -14.83 -23.05 10.37
C SER A 626 -14.81 -24.56 10.15
N ILE A 627 -13.85 -25.25 10.76
CA ILE A 627 -13.70 -26.70 10.59
C ILE A 627 -13.79 -27.35 11.97
N GLY A 628 -14.74 -28.26 12.16
CA GLY A 628 -15.15 -28.72 13.49
C GLY A 628 -14.69 -30.13 13.83
N MET A 629 -13.77 -30.26 14.79
CA MET A 629 -13.67 -31.46 15.66
C MET A 629 -13.18 -31.18 17.09
N THR A 630 -12.53 -30.06 17.39
CA THR A 630 -12.08 -29.76 18.76
C THR A 630 -12.89 -28.61 19.38
N LYS A 631 -13.34 -28.82 20.62
CA LYS A 631 -14.10 -27.82 21.41
C LYS A 631 -13.25 -26.59 21.82
N THR A 632 -12.00 -26.50 21.36
CA THR A 632 -10.98 -25.52 21.78
C THR A 632 -10.62 -24.49 20.70
N THR A 633 -10.94 -24.71 19.42
CA THR A 633 -10.52 -23.83 18.29
C THR A 633 -11.71 -23.23 17.53
N LYS A 634 -12.68 -22.64 18.26
CA LYS A 634 -13.84 -21.97 17.65
C LYS A 634 -13.52 -20.68 16.86
N GLU A 635 -12.25 -20.30 16.71
CA GLU A 635 -11.84 -18.96 16.26
C GLU A 635 -11.06 -18.91 14.93
N ALA A 636 -10.55 -20.04 14.40
CA ALA A 636 -9.81 -20.03 13.13
C ALA A 636 -10.77 -20.15 11.93
N THR A 637 -10.73 -19.18 11.02
CA THR A 637 -11.53 -19.19 9.80
C THR A 637 -10.66 -19.50 8.58
N ASN A 638 -11.25 -20.23 7.63
CA ASN A 638 -10.56 -20.73 6.46
C ASN A 638 -11.17 -20.14 5.19
N THR A 639 -10.32 -19.76 4.24
CA THR A 639 -10.76 -19.27 2.93
C THR A 639 -9.95 -19.89 1.80
N PHE A 640 -10.66 -20.61 0.92
CA PHE A 640 -10.07 -21.30 -0.22
C PHE A 640 -11.03 -21.38 -1.41
N GLN A 641 -10.47 -21.55 -2.61
CA GLN A 641 -11.21 -21.63 -3.87
C GLN A 641 -10.79 -22.84 -4.69
N ALA A 642 -11.75 -23.41 -5.41
CA ALA A 642 -11.51 -24.33 -6.51
C ALA A 642 -12.07 -23.72 -7.81
N LEU A 643 -11.20 -23.58 -8.81
CA LEU A 643 -11.58 -23.13 -10.15
C LEU A 643 -11.44 -24.28 -11.14
N LEU A 644 -12.55 -24.73 -11.73
CA LEU A 644 -12.57 -25.73 -12.81
C LEU A 644 -12.67 -25.01 -14.15
N ILE A 645 -11.62 -25.11 -14.97
CA ILE A 645 -11.41 -24.30 -16.17
C ILE A 645 -11.61 -25.18 -17.40
N GLY A 646 -12.74 -25.00 -18.09
CA GLY A 646 -13.05 -25.66 -19.34
C GLY A 646 -12.44 -24.94 -20.53
N GLY A 647 -11.93 -25.68 -21.50
CA GLY A 647 -11.38 -25.08 -22.71
C GLY A 647 -10.91 -26.09 -23.74
N LYS A 648 -10.18 -25.59 -24.74
CA LYS A 648 -9.63 -26.41 -25.84
C LYS A 648 -8.11 -26.40 -25.83
N ASP A 649 -7.51 -27.59 -25.79
CA ASP A 649 -6.08 -27.80 -26.06
C ASP A 649 -5.88 -27.99 -27.58
N ARG A 650 -5.20 -27.03 -28.21
CA ARG A 650 -4.98 -26.98 -29.65
C ARG A 650 -4.06 -28.10 -30.17
N GLN A 651 -3.27 -28.74 -29.31
CA GLN A 651 -2.44 -29.87 -29.72
C GLN A 651 -3.22 -31.17 -29.84
N LYS A 652 -4.41 -31.26 -29.25
CA LYS A 652 -5.28 -32.45 -29.33
C LYS A 652 -6.33 -32.27 -30.43
N ARG A 653 -6.69 -33.35 -31.12
CA ARG A 653 -7.71 -33.36 -32.20
C ARG A 653 -8.97 -34.13 -31.78
N GLY A 654 -10.12 -33.75 -32.32
CA GLY A 654 -11.40 -34.42 -32.07
C GLY A 654 -11.95 -34.16 -30.67
N GLU A 655 -12.70 -35.12 -30.10
CA GLU A 655 -13.28 -35.01 -28.75
C GLU A 655 -12.24 -34.84 -27.64
N SER A 656 -11.01 -35.28 -27.87
CA SER A 656 -9.90 -35.12 -26.92
C SER A 656 -9.37 -33.68 -26.87
N SER A 657 -9.84 -32.77 -27.73
CA SER A 657 -9.44 -31.35 -27.70
C SER A 657 -10.05 -30.59 -26.52
N THR A 658 -11.23 -31.00 -26.04
CA THR A 658 -11.85 -30.39 -24.86
C THR A 658 -11.21 -30.96 -23.59
N VAL A 659 -10.66 -30.10 -22.76
CA VAL A 659 -10.03 -30.47 -21.48
C VAL A 659 -10.48 -29.53 -20.37
N THR A 660 -10.55 -30.07 -19.15
CA THR A 660 -10.82 -29.29 -17.94
C THR A 660 -9.61 -29.34 -17.03
N PHE A 661 -9.08 -28.18 -16.65
CA PHE A 661 -8.07 -28.02 -15.61
C PHE A 661 -8.75 -27.69 -14.29
N VAL A 662 -8.11 -28.03 -13.17
CA VAL A 662 -8.53 -27.59 -11.84
C VAL A 662 -7.40 -26.81 -11.20
N GLN A 663 -7.74 -25.69 -10.57
CA GLN A 663 -6.83 -24.88 -9.78
C GLN A 663 -7.39 -24.77 -8.36
N PHE A 664 -6.58 -25.13 -7.37
CA PHE A 664 -6.89 -24.87 -5.96
C PHE A 664 -6.10 -23.66 -5.50
N LEU A 665 -6.77 -22.77 -4.76
CA LEU A 665 -6.20 -21.55 -4.21
C LEU A 665 -6.53 -21.51 -2.73
N TYR A 666 -5.52 -21.29 -1.89
CA TYR A 666 -5.65 -21.25 -0.45
C TYR A 666 -5.19 -19.87 0.01
N ARG A 667 -6.03 -19.15 0.74
CA ARG A 667 -5.66 -17.87 1.37
C ARG A 667 -5.33 -18.10 2.84
N ASP A 668 -6.30 -18.66 3.56
CA ASP A 668 -6.20 -18.98 4.98
C ASP A 668 -6.52 -20.46 5.15
N LEU A 669 -5.58 -21.24 5.70
CA LEU A 669 -5.75 -22.67 5.96
C LEU A 669 -5.15 -23.05 7.33
N HIS A 670 -6.02 -23.14 8.33
CA HIS A 670 -5.71 -23.47 9.73
C HIS A 670 -6.38 -24.80 10.09
N TRP A 671 -5.58 -25.79 10.49
CA TRP A 671 -6.06 -27.14 10.78
C TRP A 671 -5.19 -27.86 11.82
N GLU A 672 -5.82 -28.27 12.92
CA GLU A 672 -5.20 -29.10 13.96
C GLU A 672 -5.81 -30.52 13.93
N GLY A 673 -5.05 -31.51 13.45
CA GLY A 673 -5.42 -32.94 13.48
C GLY A 673 -4.98 -33.74 12.24
N GLU A 674 -5.08 -35.08 12.31
CA GLU A 674 -4.62 -35.99 11.24
C GLU A 674 -5.70 -36.37 10.20
N GLU A 675 -6.83 -35.66 10.15
CA GLU A 675 -8.02 -36.11 9.39
C GLU A 675 -8.42 -35.24 8.19
N ALA A 676 -7.80 -34.08 7.98
CA ALA A 676 -8.08 -33.27 6.78
C ALA A 676 -7.34 -33.82 5.57
N GLU A 677 -8.04 -33.91 4.45
CA GLU A 677 -7.47 -34.44 3.20
C GLU A 677 -7.80 -33.53 2.03
N ALA A 678 -6.94 -33.50 1.02
CA ALA A 678 -7.15 -32.72 -0.20
C ALA A 678 -6.63 -33.49 -1.41
N GLY A 679 -7.33 -33.42 -2.54
CA GLY A 679 -6.98 -34.25 -3.68
C GLY A 679 -7.96 -34.24 -4.84
N ILE A 680 -7.65 -35.07 -5.84
CA ILE A 680 -8.45 -35.31 -7.03
C ILE A 680 -8.78 -36.80 -7.08
N MET A 681 -10.07 -37.13 -7.05
CA MET A 681 -10.55 -38.51 -7.02
C MET A 681 -11.00 -38.95 -8.40
N ALA A 682 -10.20 -39.82 -9.02
CA ALA A 682 -10.45 -40.34 -10.35
C ALA A 682 -11.37 -41.58 -10.32
N PRO A 683 -11.96 -41.99 -11.45
CA PRO A 683 -12.75 -43.22 -11.52
C PRO A 683 -11.98 -44.49 -11.16
N ASP A 684 -10.66 -44.44 -11.30
CA ASP A 684 -9.73 -45.51 -10.99
C ASP A 684 -8.83 -45.04 -9.83
N ARG A 685 -8.76 -45.85 -8.77
CA ARG A 685 -8.07 -45.46 -7.53
C ARG A 685 -6.58 -45.21 -7.75
N ASP A 686 -5.95 -45.97 -8.65
CA ASP A 686 -4.54 -45.81 -8.98
C ASP A 686 -4.22 -44.47 -9.67
N ASN A 687 -5.25 -43.78 -10.17
CA ASN A 687 -5.13 -42.47 -10.82
C ASN A 687 -5.64 -41.30 -9.94
N SER A 688 -6.05 -41.58 -8.71
CA SER A 688 -6.38 -40.54 -7.73
C SER A 688 -5.11 -39.90 -7.19
N ILE A 689 -5.16 -38.60 -6.91
CA ILE A 689 -4.01 -37.83 -6.42
C ILE A 689 -4.39 -37.19 -5.10
N LEU A 690 -3.59 -37.44 -4.06
CA LEU A 690 -3.63 -36.67 -2.82
C LEU A 690 -2.61 -35.53 -2.89
N LEU A 691 -2.96 -34.37 -2.37
CA LEU A 691 -2.06 -33.22 -2.29
C LEU A 691 -1.02 -33.42 -1.16
N PRO A 692 0.12 -32.72 -1.23
CA PRO A 692 1.12 -32.76 -0.16
C PRO A 692 0.49 -32.43 1.21
N GLY A 693 0.83 -33.21 2.23
CA GLY A 693 0.31 -33.02 3.59
C GLY A 693 -1.11 -33.56 3.82
N SER A 694 -1.81 -34.06 2.79
CA SER A 694 -3.15 -34.66 2.93
C SER A 694 -3.14 -35.83 3.94
N GLY A 695 -4.05 -35.80 4.91
CA GLY A 695 -4.17 -36.81 5.97
C GLY A 695 -3.13 -36.67 7.09
N THR A 696 -2.48 -35.51 7.19
CA THR A 696 -1.46 -35.19 8.21
C THR A 696 -1.60 -33.74 8.67
N GLU A 697 -0.94 -33.36 9.77
CA GLU A 697 -0.84 -31.96 10.21
C GLU A 697 -0.11 -31.06 9.19
N GLY A 698 0.62 -31.63 8.22
CA GLY A 698 1.32 -30.88 7.18
C GLY A 698 0.43 -30.26 6.10
N ILE A 699 -0.89 -30.46 6.15
CA ILE A 699 -1.84 -29.96 5.13
C ILE A 699 -1.89 -28.42 5.08
N GLU A 700 -1.57 -27.72 6.17
CA GLU A 700 -1.52 -26.26 6.23
C GLU A 700 -0.51 -25.66 5.23
N GLN A 701 0.52 -26.43 4.85
CA GLN A 701 1.52 -26.01 3.87
C GLN A 701 0.93 -25.74 2.48
N LEU A 702 -0.29 -26.19 2.17
CA LEU A 702 -0.97 -25.87 0.91
C LEU A 702 -1.26 -24.37 0.74
N SER A 703 -1.29 -23.61 1.84
CA SER A 703 -1.36 -22.13 1.81
C SER A 703 -0.02 -21.45 1.52
N GLN A 704 1.09 -22.16 1.72
CA GLN A 704 2.45 -21.61 1.63
C GLN A 704 3.23 -22.11 0.42
N LEU A 705 2.83 -23.25 -0.15
CA LEU A 705 3.53 -23.92 -1.25
C LEU A 705 2.64 -23.98 -2.49
N SER A 706 3.27 -23.81 -3.67
CA SER A 706 2.57 -23.88 -4.96
C SER A 706 3.36 -24.71 -5.97
N ASN A 707 2.65 -25.54 -6.72
CA ASN A 707 3.20 -26.27 -7.86
C ASN A 707 3.16 -25.43 -9.16
N ALA A 708 2.59 -24.22 -9.11
CA ALA A 708 2.56 -23.30 -10.24
C ALA A 708 3.74 -22.31 -10.15
N ARG A 709 4.47 -22.15 -11.26
CA ARG A 709 5.52 -21.14 -11.40
C ARG A 709 4.87 -19.76 -11.46
N CYS A 710 5.14 -18.91 -10.48
CA CYS A 710 4.76 -17.50 -10.53
C CYS A 710 5.41 -16.85 -11.75
N VAL A 711 4.58 -16.30 -12.64
CA VAL A 711 5.02 -15.33 -13.65
C VAL A 711 4.77 -13.97 -13.01
N LEU A 712 5.82 -13.36 -12.47
CA LEU A 712 5.82 -11.96 -12.05
C LEU A 712 6.17 -11.07 -13.25
#